data_AF-A0A7T6Z518-F1
#
_entry.id   AF-A0A7T6Z518-F1
#
_cell.length_a   1.000
_cell.length_b   1.000
_cell.length_c   1.000
_cell.angle_alpha   90.00
_cell.angle_beta   90.00
_cell.angle_gamma   90.00
#
_symmetry.space_group_name_H-M   'P 1'
#
loop_
_entity.id
_entity.type
_entity.pdbx_description
1 polymer ?
#
loop_
_entity_poly.entity_id
_entity_poly.type
_entity_poly.pdbx_seq_one_letter_code
_entity_poly.pdbx_strand_id
1 'polypeptide(L)'
;MKKIGWKKTLPAAFLLSMLPATGLNAQENEDEEDFDPVEAIEALEEIQEIEDDEAETMTAEDDEYDPEDFIRYDDLLPELEQIEEESDGELDIDVLGQSQNDRDIYSARIGSGDQVILITSEIHGNENFGTESLIQLLDTLGTSDSDDVQTILNEVTIVTVPKFNPDGSELVQRQNDITWDEVEENHPQLEGAEPAWNFNENFPGFDINRDFNADLDYEPQAEDLPGTTAHFGFFLTNESQILTELYQDLQDEFGHVDAYVDLHQMGAQNQIEGTDEDVTIAIDYPALGPDDNPRYADDYPEWDQDQSRSYALAAANGVNERAEGDVEPGLSRYVHHSTRDLPGQGRHAFALNGTATVLFEMPGQQPETPYDQELIDIQEDGVWGILEHMADGSVDDELDGDDFYELPKYWPDTPDVSDPDQYSTDFTEYDVGEAPADWSPIWQGDEDQFTVLDEPNRLQHITESGIRGFTPDEVGDIYGDTQIFGLVRGDEIHETLFELGFHMSGAPESENAIYADAQMPDADSDENSVRIMQRSGGSTETLDSAELPFELEEDNWYRVLLQRQAEALQVKMWPDGEEEPEEWQVTTTESTMFGGQVGISHSTPGMVNDYAYIGVGIGGEEAPHAPDDHLEPEPREDVTADDMIEMIEQLDEAGEFSSDEAVRALTTHLGSISHYEDQEDAEKVIQHMEGFHDLLDQQFEDELISENAYTTLQDAADQLMAKWGVLAFDAENSLEHIDYLSEDIGVRYAGTDEEKEAADYIKNEFEDLGYPVEVQEFNIDEEDEQRLDQLTMVSSGDGEVPLRSALGSAETDEEGITADVIDVAYGEEDDFPDEVEGNIALIQRGEASFLDAANRASEAGAVGLIIADDTDDLRAFRPGLSDETADIPVVGVTQEDGETLRSEISEDGLTVNLSVQTMTDEISQNVIAVKEPEEDIEDPEIVYVTAHYDSVAFSPGANDNASGTAHILELARTMQDISVDKEIRFIAFGYEEGGLNGSRHYVDELSQSEIDNSAANFNFDMVGTDWEEATSLNVNVVDGEPNVVWDYADAAADRLDFDALTLFERGASDHESFYDVGIDAANISWREPGTGELEPTYHTPYDTIDLISEERIQTHGELVSSAILDMVR
;
A
#
# COMPACT_ATOMS: atom_id res chain seq x y z
N MET A 1 -30.15 29.70 -8.24
CA MET A 1 -30.70 29.89 -6.88
C MET A 1 -32.10 29.28 -6.66
N LYS A 2 -32.41 28.15 -7.33
CA LYS A 2 -33.48 27.22 -6.92
C LYS A 2 -32.96 25.77 -7.00
N LYS A 3 -31.64 25.63 -6.85
CA LYS A 3 -30.91 24.36 -7.00
C LYS A 3 -29.73 24.20 -6.03
N ILE A 4 -29.58 25.11 -5.06
CA ILE A 4 -28.57 25.01 -4.02
C ILE A 4 -29.25 25.58 -2.78
N GLY A 5 -29.64 24.69 -1.89
CA GLY A 5 -30.33 25.02 -0.65
C GLY A 5 -29.32 24.98 0.48
N TRP A 6 -29.03 26.13 1.08
CA TRP A 6 -28.54 26.24 2.44
C TRP A 6 -29.44 27.25 3.19
N LYS A 7 -30.16 26.72 4.18
CA LYS A 7 -30.80 27.39 5.33
C LYS A 7 -29.85 27.04 6.49
N LYS A 8 -29.40 27.88 7.42
CA LYS A 8 -30.01 28.98 8.17
C LYS A 8 -28.87 29.63 9.00
N THR A 9 -28.63 30.94 8.88
CA THR A 9 -28.86 31.98 9.93
C THR A 9 -27.95 32.02 11.16
N LEU A 10 -27.01 32.97 11.18
CA LEU A 10 -26.52 33.66 12.39
C LEU A 10 -27.11 35.09 12.48
N PRO A 11 -27.23 35.69 13.69
CA PRO A 11 -28.12 36.83 13.96
C PRO A 11 -27.61 38.20 13.45
N ALA A 12 -28.59 39.04 13.12
CA ALA A 12 -28.49 40.36 12.48
C ALA A 12 -27.83 41.51 13.29
N ALA A 13 -26.93 41.23 14.24
CA ALA A 13 -26.29 42.26 15.07
C ALA A 13 -24.84 42.62 14.67
N PHE A 14 -24.15 41.77 13.90
CA PHE A 14 -22.71 41.94 13.62
C PHE A 14 -22.40 42.75 12.34
N LEU A 15 -23.26 42.69 11.33
CA LEU A 15 -23.04 43.27 10.00
C LEU A 15 -23.17 44.80 9.90
N LEU A 16 -23.52 45.51 10.97
CA LEU A 16 -23.66 46.98 10.92
C LEU A 16 -22.37 47.76 11.23
N SER A 17 -21.23 47.10 11.47
CA SER A 17 -20.03 47.76 12.01
C SER A 17 -18.86 47.99 11.04
N MET A 18 -18.84 47.41 9.83
CA MET A 18 -17.65 47.50 8.95
C MET A 18 -17.95 47.93 7.51
N LEU A 19 -18.24 49.22 7.32
CA LEU A 19 -18.02 49.86 6.01
C LEU A 19 -17.19 51.13 6.17
N PRO A 20 -15.99 51.16 5.58
CA PRO A 20 -15.48 52.38 4.96
C PRO A 20 -15.04 52.14 3.51
N ALA A 21 -15.79 52.78 2.61
CA ALA A 21 -15.36 53.61 1.49
C ALA A 21 -13.96 53.39 0.85
N THR A 22 -13.95 52.83 -0.36
CA THR A 22 -13.19 53.25 -1.56
C THR A 22 -13.71 52.37 -2.71
N GLY A 23 -14.10 52.78 -3.91
CA GLY A 23 -13.88 54.00 -4.66
C GLY A 23 -13.10 53.68 -5.93
N LEU A 24 -13.79 53.27 -7.02
CA LEU A 24 -13.43 53.28 -8.46
C LEU A 24 -14.46 52.37 -9.18
N ASN A 25 -14.86 52.51 -10.44
CA ASN A 25 -14.96 53.59 -11.41
C ASN A 25 -15.88 53.01 -12.51
N ALA A 26 -16.98 53.69 -12.82
CA ALA A 26 -17.99 53.17 -13.74
C ALA A 26 -17.55 53.29 -15.22
N GLN A 27 -17.78 52.24 -16.01
CA GLN A 27 -18.09 52.36 -17.43
C GLN A 27 -19.49 51.83 -17.71
N GLU A 28 -20.18 52.65 -18.48
CA GLU A 28 -21.56 52.64 -18.97
C GLU A 28 -22.10 51.27 -19.40
N ASN A 29 -23.31 50.94 -18.93
CA ASN A 29 -24.43 50.67 -19.84
C ASN A 29 -25.77 50.94 -19.15
N GLU A 30 -26.57 51.77 -19.82
CA GLU A 30 -27.92 52.18 -19.47
C GLU A 30 -28.90 51.04 -19.73
N ASP A 31 -29.71 50.69 -18.73
CA ASP A 31 -31.17 50.52 -18.86
C ASP A 31 -31.79 50.38 -17.45
N GLU A 32 -32.37 51.48 -16.97
CA GLU A 32 -33.16 51.57 -15.73
C GLU A 32 -34.54 50.90 -15.90
N GLU A 33 -34.90 49.99 -15.00
CA GLU A 33 -36.28 49.91 -14.47
C GLU A 33 -36.22 49.90 -12.92
N ASP A 34 -37.01 50.81 -12.34
CA ASP A 34 -37.08 51.20 -10.93
C ASP A 34 -37.42 50.06 -9.95
N PHE A 35 -36.70 49.97 -8.82
CA PHE A 35 -37.12 49.24 -7.62
C PHE A 35 -37.64 50.24 -6.58
N ASP A 36 -38.95 50.19 -6.26
CA ASP A 36 -39.61 51.05 -5.27
C ASP A 36 -39.55 50.38 -3.87
N PRO A 37 -38.86 50.98 -2.88
CA PRO A 37 -38.69 50.38 -1.55
C PRO A 37 -39.95 50.43 -0.66
N VAL A 38 -41.12 50.78 -1.19
CA VAL A 38 -42.40 50.77 -0.47
C VAL A 38 -43.24 49.50 -0.74
N GLU A 39 -42.97 48.75 -1.80
CA GLU A 39 -43.69 47.49 -2.09
C GLU A 39 -43.13 46.27 -1.33
N ALA A 40 -41.94 46.38 -0.75
CA ALA A 40 -41.32 45.30 0.06
C ALA A 40 -41.73 45.32 1.55
N ILE A 41 -42.44 46.36 2.00
CA ILE A 41 -42.88 46.51 3.40
C ILE A 41 -44.33 46.04 3.61
N GLU A 42 -45.16 45.96 2.56
CA GLU A 42 -46.54 45.44 2.66
C GLU A 42 -46.63 43.90 2.64
N ALA A 43 -45.53 43.18 2.39
CA ALA A 43 -45.51 41.70 2.40
C ALA A 43 -45.09 41.07 3.76
N LEU A 44 -44.72 41.90 4.76
CA LEU A 44 -44.20 41.45 6.06
C LEU A 44 -45.15 41.71 7.25
N GLU A 45 -46.38 42.17 7.03
CA GLU A 45 -47.40 42.39 8.07
C GLU A 45 -48.63 41.46 7.98
N GLU A 46 -48.58 40.35 7.21
CA GLU A 46 -49.73 39.44 7.01
C GLU A 46 -49.56 38.02 7.59
N ILE A 47 -48.60 37.77 8.49
CA ILE A 47 -48.46 36.50 9.23
C ILE A 47 -48.19 36.76 10.72
N GLN A 48 -49.12 37.45 11.38
CA GLN A 48 -49.27 37.37 12.83
C GLN A 48 -50.73 37.66 13.20
N GLU A 49 -51.42 36.60 13.64
CA GLU A 49 -52.69 36.58 14.38
C GLU A 49 -53.97 37.04 13.67
N ILE A 50 -54.78 36.05 13.24
CA ILE A 50 -56.21 35.82 13.53
C ILE A 50 -56.42 34.35 13.08
N GLU A 51 -56.32 33.35 13.95
CA GLU A 51 -57.37 32.86 14.86
C GLU A 51 -58.74 32.65 14.18
N ASP A 52 -59.17 31.39 14.22
CA ASP A 52 -60.55 30.89 14.16
C ASP A 52 -61.37 30.99 12.86
N ASP A 53 -61.98 29.84 12.55
CA ASP A 53 -63.11 29.60 11.64
C ASP A 53 -62.85 29.59 10.12
N GLU A 54 -62.45 28.43 9.58
CA GLU A 54 -63.33 27.64 8.69
C GLU A 54 -62.67 26.27 8.39
N ALA A 55 -62.81 25.36 9.37
CA ALA A 55 -62.90 23.94 9.13
C ALA A 55 -64.20 23.60 8.38
N GLU A 56 -64.15 22.59 7.50
CA GLU A 56 -65.22 21.76 6.89
C GLU A 56 -64.92 21.59 5.37
N THR A 57 -64.45 20.45 4.85
CA THR A 57 -64.80 19.05 5.13
C THR A 57 -63.95 18.12 4.24
N MET A 58 -63.40 17.05 4.81
CA MET A 58 -63.18 15.69 4.27
C MET A 58 -62.25 14.93 5.24
N THR A 59 -62.71 14.50 6.43
CA THR A 59 -63.13 13.12 6.74
C THR A 59 -62.17 12.03 6.23
N ALA A 60 -61.22 11.59 7.05
CA ALA A 60 -61.25 10.20 7.50
C ALA A 60 -61.94 10.19 8.87
N GLU A 61 -62.53 9.07 9.28
CA GLU A 61 -62.88 8.91 10.69
C GLU A 61 -61.60 9.08 11.53
N ASP A 62 -61.77 9.71 12.69
CA ASP A 62 -60.78 10.33 13.60
C ASP A 62 -59.52 9.49 13.88
N ASP A 63 -58.36 10.16 13.96
CA ASP A 63 -57.49 10.22 15.16
C ASP A 63 -56.63 11.51 15.03
N GLU A 64 -56.73 12.38 16.03
CA GLU A 64 -56.14 13.72 16.13
C GLU A 64 -54.92 13.57 17.06
N TYR A 65 -53.71 14.01 16.68
CA TYR A 65 -52.53 13.95 17.56
C TYR A 65 -52.85 14.67 18.88
N ASP A 66 -52.98 13.90 19.96
CA ASP A 66 -53.18 14.39 21.31
C ASP A 66 -51.94 14.02 22.15
N PRO A 67 -51.14 14.99 22.63
CA PRO A 67 -50.08 14.70 23.60
C PRO A 67 -50.60 14.17 24.95
N GLU A 68 -51.92 13.98 25.12
CA GLU A 68 -52.54 13.16 26.18
C GLU A 68 -52.52 11.64 25.89
N ASP A 69 -52.06 11.18 24.72
CA ASP A 69 -52.06 9.75 24.36
C ASP A 69 -50.90 8.95 25.01
N PHE A 70 -49.83 9.62 25.48
CA PHE A 70 -48.74 8.99 26.25
C PHE A 70 -48.90 9.21 27.76
N ILE A 71 -48.40 8.26 28.56
CA ILE A 71 -48.36 8.31 30.02
C ILE A 71 -47.51 9.50 30.50
N ARG A 72 -48.21 10.49 31.05
CA ARG A 72 -47.58 11.62 31.74
C ARG A 72 -47.12 11.21 33.13
N TYR A 73 -46.28 12.04 33.74
CA TYR A 73 -45.78 11.79 35.09
C TYR A 73 -46.92 11.60 36.13
N ASP A 74 -47.99 12.40 36.03
CA ASP A 74 -49.13 12.34 36.96
C ASP A 74 -49.98 11.06 36.79
N ASP A 75 -49.87 10.37 35.65
CA ASP A 75 -50.63 9.15 35.32
C ASP A 75 -49.84 7.87 35.61
N LEU A 76 -48.50 7.94 35.63
CA LEU A 76 -47.61 6.78 35.81
C LEU A 76 -47.87 5.99 37.11
N LEU A 77 -47.88 6.66 38.26
CA LEU A 77 -48.09 5.97 39.55
C LEU A 77 -49.49 5.34 39.62
N PRO A 78 -50.59 6.01 39.23
CA PRO A 78 -51.90 5.37 39.12
C PRO A 78 -51.93 4.08 38.28
N GLU A 79 -51.24 4.03 37.14
CA GLU A 79 -51.16 2.84 36.29
C GLU A 79 -50.38 1.70 36.98
N LEU A 80 -49.23 2.02 37.58
CA LEU A 80 -48.45 1.04 38.34
C LEU A 80 -49.23 0.48 39.54
N GLU A 81 -49.90 1.33 40.33
CA GLU A 81 -50.75 0.91 41.46
C GLU A 81 -51.92 0.02 40.99
N GLN A 82 -52.43 0.24 39.78
CA GLN A 82 -53.45 -0.62 39.19
C GLN A 82 -52.89 -2.01 38.89
N ILE A 83 -51.73 -2.11 38.24
CA ILE A 83 -51.07 -3.39 37.94
C ILE A 83 -50.69 -4.12 39.25
N GLU A 84 -50.22 -3.41 40.28
CA GLU A 84 -49.98 -3.98 41.61
C GLU A 84 -51.26 -4.60 42.21
N GLU A 85 -52.40 -3.92 42.12
CA GLU A 85 -53.69 -4.46 42.60
C GLU A 85 -54.12 -5.68 41.79
N GLU A 86 -53.93 -5.67 40.47
CA GLU A 86 -54.36 -6.73 39.55
C GLU A 86 -53.43 -7.97 39.60
N SER A 87 -52.16 -7.80 39.94
CA SER A 87 -51.17 -8.87 40.09
C SER A 87 -51.29 -9.65 41.41
N ASP A 88 -52.33 -9.40 42.21
CA ASP A 88 -52.51 -9.98 43.56
C ASP A 88 -51.30 -9.70 44.51
N GLY A 89 -50.52 -8.64 44.24
CA GLY A 89 -49.37 -8.19 45.03
C GLY A 89 -48.04 -8.84 44.68
N GLU A 90 -47.88 -9.34 43.46
CA GLU A 90 -46.62 -9.89 42.94
C GLU A 90 -45.71 -8.80 42.33
N LEU A 91 -46.26 -7.65 41.93
CA LEU A 91 -45.51 -6.44 41.57
C LEU A 91 -45.20 -5.60 42.82
N ASP A 92 -43.96 -5.14 42.99
CA ASP A 92 -43.52 -4.23 44.05
C ASP A 92 -43.12 -2.87 43.43
N ILE A 93 -43.60 -1.78 44.02
CA ILE A 93 -43.34 -0.41 43.53
C ILE A 93 -42.59 0.37 44.60
N ASP A 94 -41.41 0.89 44.25
CA ASP A 94 -40.56 1.66 45.13
C ASP A 94 -40.25 3.04 44.55
N VAL A 95 -39.98 4.01 45.44
CA VAL A 95 -39.46 5.33 45.08
C VAL A 95 -37.96 5.31 45.28
N LEU A 96 -37.21 5.40 44.19
CA LEU A 96 -35.74 5.35 44.20
C LEU A 96 -35.14 6.68 44.68
N GLY A 97 -35.71 7.80 44.23
CA GLY A 97 -35.22 9.13 44.53
C GLY A 97 -36.06 10.21 43.86
N GLN A 98 -35.53 11.43 43.76
CA GLN A 98 -36.22 12.55 43.15
C GLN A 98 -35.36 13.23 42.08
N SER A 99 -35.98 13.62 40.97
CA SER A 99 -35.40 14.49 39.94
C SER A 99 -35.08 15.88 40.50
N GLN A 100 -34.46 16.72 39.68
CA GLN A 100 -34.11 18.09 40.06
C GLN A 100 -35.33 18.95 40.40
N ASN A 101 -36.48 18.69 39.78
CA ASN A 101 -37.74 19.36 40.07
C ASN A 101 -38.65 18.62 41.08
N ASP A 102 -38.06 17.86 42.01
CA ASP A 102 -38.77 17.16 43.09
C ASP A 102 -39.82 16.12 42.60
N ARG A 103 -39.64 15.52 41.41
CA ARG A 103 -40.49 14.42 40.93
C ARG A 103 -39.90 13.08 41.34
N ASP A 104 -40.73 12.20 41.90
CA ASP A 104 -40.31 10.86 42.35
C ASP A 104 -39.98 9.97 41.14
N ILE A 105 -38.83 9.29 41.17
CA ILE A 105 -38.46 8.29 40.16
C ILE A 105 -38.81 6.91 40.74
N TYR A 106 -39.66 6.16 40.01
CA TYR A 106 -40.20 4.88 40.48
C TYR A 106 -39.48 3.70 39.86
N SER A 107 -39.27 2.64 40.66
CA SER A 107 -38.97 1.30 40.16
C SER A 107 -40.18 0.38 40.32
N ALA A 108 -40.37 -0.52 39.37
CA ALA A 108 -41.37 -1.59 39.43
C ALA A 108 -40.68 -2.94 39.29
N ARG A 109 -40.85 -3.82 40.29
CA ARG A 109 -40.15 -5.11 40.39
C ARG A 109 -41.12 -6.28 40.43
N ILE A 110 -40.89 -7.30 39.60
CA ILE A 110 -41.71 -8.52 39.54
C ILE A 110 -40.84 -9.77 39.32
N GLY A 111 -41.27 -10.92 39.84
CA GLY A 111 -40.55 -12.18 39.73
C GLY A 111 -39.76 -12.56 40.98
N SER A 112 -39.22 -13.79 40.97
CA SER A 112 -38.56 -14.41 42.11
C SER A 112 -37.31 -15.21 41.76
N GLY A 113 -36.87 -15.09 40.50
CA GLY A 113 -35.71 -15.76 39.95
C GLY A 113 -34.38 -15.25 40.49
N ASP A 114 -33.35 -16.08 40.33
CA ASP A 114 -31.99 -15.75 40.75
C ASP A 114 -31.24 -14.89 39.70
N GLN A 115 -31.70 -14.88 38.44
CA GLN A 115 -31.22 -13.95 37.41
C GLN A 115 -31.95 -12.61 37.54
N VAL A 116 -31.27 -11.49 37.32
CA VAL A 116 -31.86 -10.15 37.41
C VAL A 116 -31.60 -9.32 36.16
N ILE A 117 -32.67 -8.69 35.67
CA ILE A 117 -32.61 -7.75 34.55
C ILE A 117 -33.12 -6.38 35.01
N LEU A 118 -32.34 -5.34 34.71
CA LEU A 118 -32.68 -3.93 34.94
C LEU A 118 -33.05 -3.27 33.61
N ILE A 119 -34.24 -2.70 33.50
CA ILE A 119 -34.73 -2.09 32.24
C ILE A 119 -35.10 -0.63 32.50
N THR A 120 -34.56 0.29 31.72
CA THR A 120 -34.85 1.72 31.82
C THR A 120 -35.47 2.25 30.54
N SER A 121 -36.32 3.26 30.68
CA SER A 121 -36.82 4.06 29.55
C SER A 121 -36.79 5.55 29.89
N GLU A 122 -36.90 6.37 28.84
CA GLU A 122 -36.85 7.84 28.96
C GLU A 122 -35.59 8.33 29.69
N ILE A 123 -34.40 7.78 29.37
CA ILE A 123 -33.14 8.42 29.75
C ILE A 123 -33.02 9.82 29.12
N HIS A 124 -33.65 9.97 27.95
CA HIS A 124 -34.06 11.24 27.41
C HIS A 124 -35.56 11.42 27.53
N GLY A 125 -35.97 12.61 27.96
CA GLY A 125 -37.37 12.85 28.31
C GLY A 125 -38.35 12.74 27.14
N ASN A 126 -37.91 13.02 25.91
CA ASN A 126 -38.78 13.02 24.72
C ASN A 126 -38.89 11.66 24.00
N GLU A 127 -38.57 10.56 24.69
CA GLU A 127 -38.49 9.19 24.16
C GLU A 127 -39.51 8.26 24.86
N ASN A 128 -40.80 8.54 24.68
CA ASN A 128 -41.89 7.97 25.48
C ASN A 128 -42.30 6.52 25.17
N PHE A 129 -41.87 5.90 24.05
CA PHE A 129 -42.29 4.53 23.69
C PHE A 129 -41.89 3.49 24.73
N GLY A 130 -40.68 3.62 25.31
CA GLY A 130 -40.20 2.67 26.32
C GLY A 130 -41.08 2.62 27.57
N THR A 131 -41.63 3.77 27.99
CA THR A 131 -42.55 3.84 29.13
C THR A 131 -43.81 3.02 28.87
N GLU A 132 -44.43 3.19 27.69
CA GLU A 132 -45.63 2.44 27.31
C GLU A 132 -45.36 0.93 27.23
N SER A 133 -44.24 0.56 26.58
CA SER A 133 -43.80 -0.83 26.44
C SER A 133 -43.61 -1.50 27.81
N LEU A 134 -42.98 -0.80 28.77
CA LEU A 134 -42.79 -1.33 30.11
C LEU A 134 -44.09 -1.48 30.90
N ILE A 135 -45.04 -0.55 30.76
CA ILE A 135 -46.35 -0.67 31.43
C ILE A 135 -47.15 -1.84 30.85
N GLN A 136 -47.14 -2.03 29.52
CA GLN A 136 -47.78 -3.17 28.84
C GLN A 136 -47.15 -4.52 29.25
N LEU A 137 -45.81 -4.57 29.29
CA LEU A 137 -45.06 -5.74 29.74
C LEU A 137 -45.40 -6.11 31.19
N LEU A 138 -45.40 -5.12 32.09
CA LEU A 138 -45.70 -5.32 33.51
C LEU A 138 -47.15 -5.78 33.73
N ASP A 139 -48.12 -5.24 32.98
CA ASP A 139 -49.51 -5.70 33.03
C ASP A 139 -49.61 -7.18 32.64
N THR A 140 -48.95 -7.58 31.55
CA THR A 140 -48.95 -8.97 31.09
C THR A 140 -48.26 -9.91 32.08
N LEU A 141 -47.08 -9.55 32.58
CA LEU A 141 -46.34 -10.32 33.58
C LEU A 141 -47.12 -10.43 34.90
N GLY A 142 -47.76 -9.34 35.33
CA GLY A 142 -48.53 -9.28 36.57
C GLY A 142 -49.83 -10.08 36.53
N THR A 143 -50.51 -10.15 35.38
CA THR A 143 -51.88 -10.68 35.30
C THR A 143 -52.00 -12.04 34.60
N SER A 144 -50.95 -12.52 33.91
CA SER A 144 -50.97 -13.76 33.13
C SER A 144 -50.62 -15.02 33.95
N ASP A 145 -51.51 -16.00 33.92
CA ASP A 145 -51.32 -17.35 34.48
C ASP A 145 -50.67 -18.35 33.48
N SER A 146 -50.07 -17.88 32.38
CA SER A 146 -49.50 -18.77 31.35
C SER A 146 -48.25 -19.52 31.85
N ASP A 147 -48.03 -20.76 31.35
CA ASP A 147 -46.86 -21.56 31.77
C ASP A 147 -45.54 -20.85 31.40
N ASP A 148 -45.51 -20.08 30.32
CA ASP A 148 -44.33 -19.35 29.83
C ASP A 148 -43.99 -18.15 30.75
N VAL A 149 -44.99 -17.31 31.06
CA VAL A 149 -44.84 -16.20 32.02
C VAL A 149 -44.42 -16.71 33.40
N GLN A 150 -45.03 -17.80 33.87
CA GLN A 150 -44.65 -18.37 35.16
C GLN A 150 -43.22 -18.94 35.13
N THR A 151 -42.74 -19.43 33.99
CA THR A 151 -41.34 -19.88 33.86
C THR A 151 -40.40 -18.68 33.98
N ILE A 152 -40.66 -17.60 33.26
CA ILE A 152 -39.90 -16.35 33.35
C ILE A 152 -39.86 -15.83 34.79
N LEU A 153 -41.00 -15.67 35.45
CA LEU A 153 -41.06 -15.13 36.83
C LEU A 153 -40.41 -16.05 37.90
N ASN A 154 -40.17 -17.33 37.58
CA ASN A 154 -39.49 -18.26 38.48
C ASN A 154 -37.96 -18.26 38.31
N GLU A 155 -37.46 -17.85 37.14
CA GLU A 155 -36.03 -17.90 36.79
C GLU A 155 -35.42 -16.49 36.72
N VAL A 156 -36.22 -15.47 36.39
CA VAL A 156 -35.83 -14.06 36.26
C VAL A 156 -36.58 -13.16 37.27
N THR A 157 -35.84 -12.24 37.89
CA THR A 157 -36.34 -11.06 38.60
C THR A 157 -36.22 -9.85 37.67
N ILE A 158 -37.34 -9.19 37.36
CA ILE A 158 -37.41 -8.09 36.40
C ILE A 158 -37.59 -6.79 37.19
N VAL A 159 -36.68 -5.85 37.00
CA VAL A 159 -36.69 -4.52 37.64
C VAL A 159 -36.75 -3.46 36.56
N THR A 160 -37.78 -2.62 36.56
CA THR A 160 -37.95 -1.58 35.54
C THR A 160 -37.93 -0.20 36.18
N VAL A 161 -37.45 0.80 35.43
CA VAL A 161 -37.54 2.23 35.74
C VAL A 161 -38.28 2.91 34.59
N PRO A 162 -39.64 2.92 34.61
CA PRO A 162 -40.42 3.29 33.43
C PRO A 162 -40.32 4.76 33.02
N LYS A 163 -39.86 5.68 33.87
CA LYS A 163 -39.74 7.09 33.51
C LYS A 163 -38.54 7.71 34.23
N PHE A 164 -37.37 7.53 33.64
CA PHE A 164 -36.11 7.86 34.29
C PHE A 164 -35.81 9.37 34.32
N ASN A 165 -36.11 10.11 33.24
CA ASN A 165 -36.02 11.57 33.17
C ASN A 165 -37.41 12.24 33.16
N PRO A 166 -38.14 12.26 34.29
CA PRO A 166 -39.50 12.82 34.34
C PRO A 166 -39.53 14.34 34.10
N ASP A 167 -38.41 15.04 34.32
CA ASP A 167 -38.31 16.48 34.10
C ASP A 167 -38.24 16.82 32.62
N GLY A 168 -37.34 16.16 31.88
CA GLY A 168 -37.27 16.26 30.42
C GLY A 168 -38.57 15.81 29.76
N SER A 169 -39.22 14.77 30.30
CA SER A 169 -40.48 14.22 29.80
C SER A 169 -41.62 15.24 29.84
N GLU A 170 -41.80 15.93 30.97
CA GLU A 170 -42.83 16.97 31.10
C GLU A 170 -42.51 18.24 30.29
N LEU A 171 -41.24 18.47 29.96
CA LEU A 171 -40.79 19.56 29.09
C LEU A 171 -40.78 19.19 27.60
N VAL A 172 -40.93 17.90 27.28
CA VAL A 172 -40.80 17.35 25.93
C VAL A 172 -39.44 17.71 25.32
N GLN A 173 -38.37 17.42 26.06
CA GLN A 173 -36.99 17.64 25.63
C GLN A 173 -36.08 16.46 26.01
N ARG A 174 -34.92 16.39 25.35
CA ARG A 174 -33.93 15.34 25.58
C ARG A 174 -33.26 15.45 26.96
N GLN A 175 -32.81 16.65 27.32
CA GLN A 175 -32.07 16.91 28.55
C GLN A 175 -32.97 16.89 29.80
N ASN A 176 -32.41 16.65 30.97
CA ASN A 176 -33.08 17.04 32.23
C ASN A 176 -33.15 18.57 32.37
N ASP A 177 -33.60 19.07 33.52
CA ASP A 177 -33.77 20.50 33.78
C ASP A 177 -32.94 20.91 35.00
N ILE A 178 -31.69 21.30 34.74
CA ILE A 178 -30.75 21.78 35.76
C ILE A 178 -29.82 22.84 35.18
N THR A 179 -29.52 23.87 35.98
CA THR A 179 -28.52 24.89 35.62
C THR A 179 -27.14 24.57 36.20
N TRP A 180 -26.08 25.07 35.58
CA TRP A 180 -24.73 24.90 36.10
C TRP A 180 -24.56 25.49 37.53
N ASP A 181 -25.24 26.60 37.83
CA ASP A 181 -25.26 27.18 39.18
C ASP A 181 -25.84 26.18 40.22
N GLU A 182 -26.83 25.37 39.83
CA GLU A 182 -27.42 24.33 40.68
C GLU A 182 -26.50 23.10 40.81
N VAL A 183 -25.74 22.77 39.76
CA VAL A 183 -24.68 21.75 39.81
C VAL A 183 -23.60 22.15 40.82
N GLU A 184 -23.12 23.39 40.79
CA GLU A 184 -22.15 23.90 41.78
C GLU A 184 -22.72 23.92 43.21
N GLU A 185 -24.05 24.12 43.37
CA GLU A 185 -24.72 24.02 44.67
C GLU A 185 -24.75 22.57 45.19
N ASN A 186 -25.02 21.61 44.30
CA ASN A 186 -25.04 20.18 44.60
C ASN A 186 -23.63 19.59 44.81
N HIS A 187 -22.62 20.12 44.11
CA HIS A 187 -21.23 19.69 44.14
C HIS A 187 -20.27 20.87 44.44
N PRO A 188 -20.18 21.34 45.71
CA PRO A 188 -19.43 22.56 46.05
C PRO A 188 -17.92 22.50 45.75
N GLN A 189 -17.36 21.32 45.53
CA GLN A 189 -15.97 21.15 45.11
C GLN A 189 -15.71 21.62 43.67
N LEU A 190 -16.76 21.81 42.88
CA LEU A 190 -16.70 22.26 41.48
C LEU A 190 -16.81 23.79 41.35
N GLU A 191 -16.81 24.56 42.45
CA GLU A 191 -16.93 26.02 42.43
C GLU A 191 -15.87 26.66 41.52
N GLY A 192 -16.30 27.26 40.41
CA GLY A 192 -15.45 27.90 39.41
C GLY A 192 -14.86 26.95 38.36
N ALA A 193 -15.31 25.69 38.31
CA ALA A 193 -15.03 24.78 37.21
C ALA A 193 -15.81 25.16 35.95
N GLU A 194 -15.28 24.79 34.79
CA GLU A 194 -16.00 24.93 33.53
C GLU A 194 -17.13 23.89 33.43
N PRO A 195 -18.27 24.21 32.79
CA PRO A 195 -19.34 23.26 32.56
C PRO A 195 -18.85 21.98 31.86
N ALA A 196 -19.32 20.83 32.32
CA ALA A 196 -19.02 19.55 31.67
C ALA A 196 -19.42 19.57 30.20
N TRP A 197 -18.69 18.83 29.35
CA TRP A 197 -18.89 18.80 27.91
C TRP A 197 -20.30 18.35 27.49
N ASN A 198 -20.97 17.53 28.32
CA ASN A 198 -22.32 17.02 28.10
C ASN A 198 -23.43 17.95 28.65
N PHE A 199 -23.07 19.15 29.13
CA PHE A 199 -24.01 20.18 29.56
C PHE A 199 -24.43 21.10 28.41
N ASN A 200 -25.73 21.39 28.29
CA ASN A 200 -26.26 22.28 27.26
C ASN A 200 -26.74 23.62 27.86
N GLU A 201 -26.09 24.72 27.51
CA GLU A 201 -26.49 26.06 27.99
C GLU A 201 -27.77 26.59 27.33
N ASN A 202 -28.07 26.16 26.10
CA ASN A 202 -29.22 26.66 25.33
C ASN A 202 -30.54 26.00 25.77
N PHE A 203 -30.45 24.76 26.24
CA PHE A 203 -31.52 23.98 26.85
C PHE A 203 -30.98 23.47 28.19
N PRO A 204 -31.08 24.26 29.28
CA PRO A 204 -30.40 23.98 30.54
C PRO A 204 -30.63 22.55 31.01
N GLY A 205 -29.56 21.76 31.04
CA GLY A 205 -29.59 20.35 31.42
C GLY A 205 -28.47 19.54 30.78
N PHE A 206 -28.39 18.28 31.17
CA PHE A 206 -27.40 17.32 30.69
C PHE A 206 -28.02 16.34 29.71
N ASP A 207 -27.23 15.90 28.73
CA ASP A 207 -27.43 14.57 28.18
C ASP A 207 -27.06 13.56 29.28
N ILE A 208 -28.09 13.03 29.98
CA ILE A 208 -27.90 12.12 31.13
C ILE A 208 -27.19 10.85 30.70
N ASN A 209 -27.40 10.40 29.45
CA ASN A 209 -26.70 9.26 28.88
C ASN A 209 -25.22 9.52 28.61
N ARG A 210 -24.64 10.62 29.09
CA ARG A 210 -23.19 10.91 29.07
C ARG A 210 -22.61 11.17 30.46
N ASP A 211 -23.40 10.96 31.52
CA ASP A 211 -23.06 11.35 32.88
C ASP A 211 -22.73 10.17 33.80
N PHE A 212 -22.40 9.00 33.25
CA PHE A 212 -22.12 7.79 34.02
C PHE A 212 -20.62 7.48 34.10
N ASN A 213 -20.19 6.95 35.25
CA ASN A 213 -18.81 6.53 35.47
C ASN A 213 -18.76 5.03 35.77
N ALA A 214 -17.75 4.32 35.24
CA ALA A 214 -17.57 2.90 35.53
C ALA A 214 -16.99 2.65 36.93
N ASP A 215 -16.30 3.63 37.53
CA ASP A 215 -16.12 3.68 38.97
C ASP A 215 -17.43 4.14 39.63
N LEU A 216 -18.24 3.18 40.07
CA LEU A 216 -19.57 3.43 40.64
C LEU A 216 -19.53 4.26 41.95
N ASP A 217 -18.35 4.38 42.58
CA ASP A 217 -18.12 5.19 43.78
C ASP A 217 -17.49 6.56 43.46
N TYR A 218 -17.37 6.94 42.18
CA TYR A 218 -16.73 8.17 41.74
C TYR A 218 -17.38 9.43 42.33
N GLU A 219 -16.55 10.37 42.81
CA GLU A 219 -16.99 11.71 43.23
C GLU A 219 -16.42 12.76 42.26
N PRO A 220 -17.24 13.67 41.70
CA PRO A 220 -16.80 14.63 40.69
C PRO A 220 -15.75 15.61 41.21
N GLN A 221 -14.69 15.81 40.41
CA GLN A 221 -13.59 16.75 40.69
C GLN A 221 -13.51 17.86 39.63
N ALA A 222 -13.11 19.06 40.08
CA ALA A 222 -12.99 20.23 39.19
C ALA A 222 -11.89 20.09 38.14
N GLU A 223 -10.89 19.23 38.40
CA GLU A 223 -9.77 18.97 37.48
C GLU A 223 -10.14 18.04 36.33
N ASP A 224 -11.24 17.29 36.46
CA ASP A 224 -11.73 16.37 35.43
C ASP A 224 -12.67 17.09 34.42
N LEU A 225 -13.00 18.36 34.68
CA LEU A 225 -13.90 19.18 33.87
C LEU A 225 -13.11 20.12 32.92
N PRO A 226 -13.62 20.37 31.69
CA PRO A 226 -14.95 19.98 31.19
C PRO A 226 -15.05 18.53 30.69
N GLY A 227 -13.93 17.81 30.60
CA GLY A 227 -13.84 16.48 29.99
C GLY A 227 -14.16 16.48 28.50
N THR A 228 -14.30 15.28 27.92
CA THR A 228 -14.73 15.07 26.53
C THR A 228 -15.48 13.74 26.42
N THR A 229 -16.01 13.45 25.23
CA THR A 229 -16.62 12.15 24.86
C THR A 229 -15.72 10.93 25.17
N ALA A 230 -14.40 11.12 25.16
CA ALA A 230 -13.38 10.12 25.46
C ALA A 230 -13.30 9.71 26.94
N HIS A 231 -13.86 10.51 27.84
CA HIS A 231 -13.73 10.33 29.29
C HIS A 231 -14.98 9.69 29.89
N PHE A 232 -14.85 9.11 31.08
CA PHE A 232 -16.01 8.73 31.89
C PHE A 232 -16.86 9.96 32.23
N GLY A 233 -18.15 9.74 32.47
CA GLY A 233 -19.05 10.73 33.01
C GLY A 233 -18.79 11.00 34.49
N PHE A 234 -19.58 11.91 35.06
CA PHE A 234 -19.19 12.58 36.31
C PHE A 234 -20.20 12.39 37.46
N PHE A 235 -21.34 11.75 37.20
CA PHE A 235 -22.46 11.65 38.13
C PHE A 235 -22.92 13.01 38.66
N LEU A 236 -23.08 14.00 37.78
CA LEU A 236 -23.52 15.37 38.13
C LEU A 236 -25.04 15.49 38.27
N THR A 237 -25.79 14.54 37.72
CA THR A 237 -27.26 14.50 37.72
C THR A 237 -27.80 13.60 38.83
N ASN A 238 -28.97 13.94 39.37
CA ASN A 238 -29.63 13.08 40.37
C ASN A 238 -30.03 11.75 39.71
N GLU A 239 -30.47 11.80 38.46
CA GLU A 239 -30.90 10.65 37.68
C GLU A 239 -29.77 9.61 37.60
N SER A 240 -28.57 9.99 37.13
CA SER A 240 -27.44 9.05 37.02
C SER A 240 -27.01 8.45 38.37
N GLN A 241 -27.03 9.24 39.45
CA GLN A 241 -26.76 8.76 40.81
C GLN A 241 -27.82 7.74 41.28
N ILE A 242 -29.10 8.03 41.06
CA ILE A 242 -30.21 7.16 41.46
C ILE A 242 -30.15 5.80 40.76
N LEU A 243 -29.87 5.79 39.46
CA LEU A 243 -29.77 4.53 38.70
C LEU A 243 -28.54 3.72 39.14
N THR A 244 -27.43 4.40 39.43
CA THR A 244 -26.21 3.77 39.95
C THR A 244 -26.44 3.15 41.33
N GLU A 245 -27.12 3.86 42.23
CA GLU A 245 -27.50 3.34 43.55
C GLU A 245 -28.41 2.10 43.43
N LEU A 246 -29.41 2.13 42.54
CA LEU A 246 -30.28 0.97 42.27
C LEU A 246 -29.46 -0.22 41.75
N TYR A 247 -28.57 0.02 40.79
CA TYR A 247 -27.71 -1.02 40.23
C TYR A 247 -26.82 -1.66 41.31
N GLN A 248 -26.19 -0.84 42.17
CA GLN A 248 -25.39 -1.32 43.31
C GLN A 248 -26.24 -2.12 44.32
N ASP A 249 -27.46 -1.67 44.62
CA ASP A 249 -28.38 -2.40 45.51
C ASP A 249 -28.76 -3.78 44.94
N LEU A 250 -28.98 -3.88 43.63
CA LEU A 250 -29.23 -5.16 42.96
C LEU A 250 -27.99 -6.06 42.98
N GLN A 251 -26.80 -5.52 42.74
CA GLN A 251 -25.54 -6.27 42.90
C GLN A 251 -25.36 -6.76 44.34
N ASP A 252 -25.70 -5.96 45.34
CA ASP A 252 -25.64 -6.36 46.76
C ASP A 252 -26.66 -7.46 47.10
N GLU A 253 -27.83 -7.45 46.46
CA GLU A 253 -28.89 -8.45 46.68
C GLU A 253 -28.60 -9.78 45.98
N PHE A 254 -28.25 -9.75 44.69
CA PHE A 254 -28.12 -10.92 43.81
C PHE A 254 -26.67 -11.38 43.60
N GLY A 255 -25.70 -10.51 43.89
CA GLY A 255 -24.28 -10.71 43.63
C GLY A 255 -23.84 -10.23 42.25
N HIS A 256 -24.79 -10.05 41.33
CA HIS A 256 -24.56 -9.60 39.96
C HIS A 256 -25.88 -9.06 39.35
N VAL A 257 -25.79 -8.28 38.28
CA VAL A 257 -26.93 -7.90 37.44
C VAL A 257 -26.72 -8.50 36.06
N ASP A 258 -27.50 -9.53 35.71
CA ASP A 258 -27.27 -10.32 34.49
C ASP A 258 -27.48 -9.49 33.22
N ALA A 259 -28.47 -8.59 33.21
CA ALA A 259 -28.70 -7.72 32.06
C ALA A 259 -29.17 -6.31 32.43
N TYR A 260 -28.76 -5.34 31.61
CA TYR A 260 -29.27 -3.98 31.59
C TYR A 260 -29.80 -3.63 30.19
N VAL A 261 -31.04 -3.14 30.12
CA VAL A 261 -31.68 -2.77 28.85
C VAL A 261 -32.06 -1.29 28.88
N ASP A 262 -31.57 -0.53 27.90
CA ASP A 262 -31.93 0.86 27.67
C ASP A 262 -32.91 0.98 26.49
N LEU A 263 -34.15 1.37 26.80
CA LEU A 263 -35.19 1.61 25.81
C LEU A 263 -35.12 3.07 25.32
N HIS A 264 -34.55 3.24 24.12
CA HIS A 264 -34.19 4.51 23.52
C HIS A 264 -34.99 4.82 22.26
N GLN A 265 -34.92 6.08 21.84
CA GLN A 265 -35.42 6.53 20.55
C GLN A 265 -34.39 7.35 19.77
N MET A 266 -34.25 7.01 18.49
CA MET A 266 -33.40 7.71 17.54
C MET A 266 -34.16 8.85 16.83
N GLY A 267 -33.44 9.64 16.03
CA GLY A 267 -33.99 10.75 15.24
C GLY A 267 -34.98 10.31 14.13
N ALA A 268 -34.93 10.98 12.98
CA ALA A 268 -35.88 10.71 11.89
C ALA A 268 -35.89 9.23 11.44
N GLN A 269 -37.04 8.76 10.92
CA GLN A 269 -37.17 7.43 10.32
C GLN A 269 -36.12 7.22 9.23
N ASN A 270 -35.45 6.06 9.31
CA ASN A 270 -34.40 5.63 8.42
C ASN A 270 -34.79 4.31 7.73
N GLN A 271 -34.08 3.93 6.68
CA GLN A 271 -34.37 2.72 5.90
C GLN A 271 -33.35 1.61 6.23
N ILE A 272 -33.80 0.36 6.15
CA ILE A 272 -32.94 -0.82 6.28
C ILE A 272 -31.99 -0.86 5.08
N GLU A 273 -30.69 -1.07 5.35
CA GLU A 273 -29.65 -1.16 4.33
C GLU A 273 -30.04 -2.10 3.18
N GLY A 274 -29.89 -1.59 1.95
CA GLY A 274 -30.19 -2.36 0.74
C GLY A 274 -31.68 -2.57 0.45
N THR A 275 -32.58 -1.95 1.21
CA THR A 275 -34.03 -2.04 1.01
C THR A 275 -34.72 -0.66 1.00
N ASP A 276 -36.01 -0.65 0.65
CA ASP A 276 -36.88 0.53 0.75
C ASP A 276 -37.71 0.52 2.06
N GLU A 277 -37.47 -0.44 2.96
CA GLU A 277 -38.25 -0.67 4.18
C GLU A 277 -37.77 0.22 5.32
N ASP A 278 -38.71 0.77 6.09
CA ASP A 278 -38.41 1.64 7.22
C ASP A 278 -37.91 0.81 8.41
N VAL A 279 -36.88 1.32 9.09
CA VAL A 279 -36.44 0.77 10.37
C VAL A 279 -37.47 1.15 11.43
N THR A 280 -38.08 0.14 12.03
CA THR A 280 -39.01 0.24 13.16
C THR A 280 -38.28 0.03 14.49
N ILE A 281 -37.15 -0.68 14.48
CA ILE A 281 -36.29 -0.92 15.64
C ILE A 281 -34.85 -1.21 15.20
N ALA A 282 -33.89 -0.58 15.87
CA ALA A 282 -32.48 -0.94 15.80
C ALA A 282 -32.01 -1.47 17.17
N ILE A 283 -31.39 -2.64 17.20
CA ILE A 283 -30.81 -3.20 18.42
C ILE A 283 -29.31 -2.94 18.44
N ASP A 284 -28.75 -2.71 19.63
CA ASP A 284 -27.33 -2.42 19.83
C ASP A 284 -26.79 -3.08 21.12
N TYR A 285 -25.47 -3.23 21.16
CA TYR A 285 -24.69 -3.66 22.31
C TYR A 285 -23.62 -2.58 22.62
N PRO A 286 -22.94 -2.57 23.78
CA PRO A 286 -22.10 -1.45 24.18
C PRO A 286 -20.90 -1.28 23.22
N ALA A 287 -20.72 -0.09 22.64
CA ALA A 287 -19.57 0.26 21.79
C ALA A 287 -18.47 0.93 22.63
N LEU A 288 -17.56 0.09 23.14
CA LEU A 288 -16.43 0.44 24.00
C LEU A 288 -15.08 0.20 23.27
N GLY A 289 -15.02 0.58 22.00
CA GLY A 289 -13.91 0.24 21.13
C GLY A 289 -13.94 -1.22 20.65
N PRO A 290 -12.79 -1.77 20.19
CA PRO A 290 -12.69 -3.16 19.73
C PRO A 290 -12.90 -4.15 20.88
N ASP A 291 -13.26 -5.39 20.53
CA ASP A 291 -13.30 -6.50 21.48
C ASP A 291 -11.91 -6.63 22.17
N ASP A 292 -11.89 -6.93 23.46
CA ASP A 292 -10.67 -6.99 24.29
C ASP A 292 -9.91 -5.65 24.45
N ASN A 293 -10.56 -4.49 24.26
CA ASN A 293 -9.94 -3.16 24.40
C ASN A 293 -9.01 -3.09 25.64
N PRO A 294 -7.68 -2.93 25.45
CA PRO A 294 -6.71 -3.00 26.54
C PRO A 294 -6.91 -1.87 27.56
N ARG A 295 -7.61 -0.80 27.18
CA ARG A 295 -8.02 0.30 28.07
C ARG A 295 -8.77 -0.19 29.30
N TYR A 296 -9.59 -1.24 29.15
CA TYR A 296 -10.48 -1.71 30.20
C TYR A 296 -10.07 -3.05 30.80
N ALA A 297 -9.25 -3.82 30.10
CA ALA A 297 -8.91 -5.20 30.47
C ALA A 297 -8.33 -5.37 31.88
N ASP A 298 -7.52 -4.41 32.37
CA ASP A 298 -6.87 -4.49 33.68
C ASP A 298 -7.79 -4.06 34.84
N ASP A 299 -8.58 -3.00 34.63
CA ASP A 299 -9.42 -2.38 35.67
C ASP A 299 -10.83 -2.97 35.74
N TYR A 300 -11.31 -3.56 34.63
CA TYR A 300 -12.67 -4.09 34.46
C TYR A 300 -12.66 -5.56 33.96
N PRO A 301 -12.14 -6.51 34.75
CA PRO A 301 -11.93 -7.90 34.33
C PRO A 301 -13.22 -8.74 34.20
N GLU A 302 -14.37 -8.17 34.58
CA GLU A 302 -15.68 -8.81 34.43
C GLU A 302 -16.39 -8.35 33.14
N TRP A 303 -15.85 -7.37 32.41
CA TRP A 303 -16.41 -6.91 31.14
C TRP A 303 -16.43 -8.04 30.11
N ASP A 304 -17.62 -8.29 29.54
CA ASP A 304 -17.86 -9.31 28.53
C ASP A 304 -18.77 -8.74 27.42
N GLN A 305 -18.12 -8.31 26.32
CA GLN A 305 -18.83 -7.71 25.17
C GLN A 305 -19.56 -8.79 24.35
N ASP A 306 -19.02 -10.00 24.29
CA ASP A 306 -19.66 -11.16 23.66
C ASP A 306 -20.99 -11.51 24.33
N GLN A 307 -21.02 -11.49 25.67
CA GLN A 307 -22.24 -11.71 26.42
C GLN A 307 -23.29 -10.64 26.08
N SER A 308 -22.91 -9.37 25.99
CA SER A 308 -23.81 -8.31 25.56
C SER A 308 -24.36 -8.55 24.13
N ARG A 309 -23.54 -9.09 23.21
CA ARG A 309 -24.00 -9.47 21.86
C ARG A 309 -25.01 -10.61 21.89
N SER A 310 -24.83 -11.62 22.72
CA SER A 310 -25.81 -12.72 22.89
C SER A 310 -27.16 -12.22 23.40
N TYR A 311 -27.16 -11.26 24.32
CA TYR A 311 -28.40 -10.63 24.80
C TYR A 311 -29.05 -9.72 23.74
N ALA A 312 -28.26 -8.99 22.95
CA ALA A 312 -28.76 -8.23 21.81
C ALA A 312 -29.38 -9.14 20.74
N LEU A 313 -28.79 -10.30 20.48
CA LEU A 313 -29.34 -11.32 19.60
C LEU A 313 -30.65 -11.92 20.15
N ALA A 314 -30.73 -12.16 21.46
CA ALA A 314 -31.97 -12.60 22.10
C ALA A 314 -33.12 -11.59 21.89
N ALA A 315 -32.81 -10.29 21.96
CA ALA A 315 -33.78 -9.23 21.65
C ALA A 315 -34.23 -9.27 20.19
N ALA A 316 -33.28 -9.38 19.25
CA ALA A 316 -33.56 -9.48 17.82
C ALA A 316 -34.40 -10.72 17.47
N ASN A 317 -34.13 -11.86 18.11
CA ASN A 317 -34.93 -13.08 17.96
C ASN A 317 -36.36 -12.86 18.47
N GLY A 318 -36.53 -12.20 19.62
CA GLY A 318 -37.86 -11.84 20.15
C GLY A 318 -38.70 -11.05 19.15
N VAL A 319 -38.13 -10.00 18.57
CA VAL A 319 -38.79 -9.18 17.53
C VAL A 319 -39.25 -10.04 16.35
N ASN A 320 -38.41 -10.95 15.87
CA ASN A 320 -38.72 -11.80 14.71
C ASN A 320 -39.73 -12.91 15.01
N GLU A 321 -39.59 -13.56 16.17
CA GLU A 321 -40.37 -14.75 16.54
C GLU A 321 -41.79 -14.42 16.96
N ARG A 322 -42.00 -13.22 17.52
CA ARG A 322 -43.27 -12.76 18.08
C ARG A 322 -44.08 -11.88 17.13
N ALA A 323 -43.48 -11.40 16.05
CA ALA A 323 -44.15 -10.62 15.01
C ALA A 323 -45.48 -11.26 14.54
N GLU A 324 -46.59 -10.54 14.71
CA GLU A 324 -47.92 -11.02 14.31
C GLU A 324 -48.21 -10.79 12.81
N GLY A 325 -48.24 -11.85 12.00
CA GLY A 325 -48.79 -11.81 10.63
C GLY A 325 -47.77 -12.05 9.51
N ASP A 326 -47.97 -11.39 8.36
CA ASP A 326 -47.04 -11.41 7.20
C ASP A 326 -46.26 -10.06 7.12
N VAL A 327 -46.13 -9.34 8.25
CA VAL A 327 -45.43 -8.04 8.32
C VAL A 327 -43.98 -8.30 8.76
N GLU A 328 -43.01 -7.86 7.95
CA GLU A 328 -41.60 -7.89 8.34
C GLU A 328 -41.36 -6.77 9.36
N PRO A 329 -40.80 -7.06 10.53
CA PRO A 329 -40.86 -6.18 11.70
C PRO A 329 -39.88 -5.02 11.64
N GLY A 330 -39.27 -4.69 10.49
CA GLY A 330 -38.37 -3.55 10.31
C GLY A 330 -37.10 -3.57 11.19
N LEU A 331 -36.65 -4.76 11.62
CA LEU A 331 -35.52 -4.97 12.53
C LEU A 331 -34.18 -4.69 11.85
N SER A 332 -33.31 -3.95 12.55
CA SER A 332 -31.93 -3.73 12.15
C SER A 332 -30.99 -3.78 13.36
N ARG A 333 -29.67 -3.82 13.11
CA ARG A 333 -28.65 -3.51 14.10
C ARG A 333 -28.18 -2.07 13.96
N TYR A 334 -27.99 -1.42 15.10
CA TYR A 334 -27.28 -0.14 15.17
C TYR A 334 -25.80 -0.38 14.88
N VAL A 335 -25.16 0.54 14.17
CA VAL A 335 -23.76 0.43 13.78
C VAL A 335 -22.95 1.54 14.43
N HIS A 336 -21.81 1.15 14.98
CA HIS A 336 -20.82 2.03 15.59
C HIS A 336 -19.47 1.82 14.88
N HIS A 337 -18.65 2.87 14.80
CA HIS A 337 -17.25 2.71 14.38
C HIS A 337 -16.52 1.83 15.40
N SER A 338 -15.60 0.97 14.95
CA SER A 338 -14.77 0.11 15.83
C SER A 338 -13.93 0.92 16.81
N THR A 339 -13.63 2.18 16.47
CA THR A 339 -12.93 3.16 17.31
C THR A 339 -13.84 3.90 18.29
N ARG A 340 -15.17 3.74 18.19
CA ARG A 340 -16.11 4.46 19.04
C ARG A 340 -16.00 3.93 20.47
N ASP A 341 -15.40 4.73 21.33
CA ASP A 341 -15.20 4.44 22.74
C ASP A 341 -15.85 5.57 23.58
N LEU A 342 -17.06 5.32 24.08
CA LEU A 342 -17.85 6.30 24.84
C LEU A 342 -18.08 5.85 26.29
N PRO A 343 -17.03 5.75 27.13
CA PRO A 343 -17.13 5.17 28.47
C PRO A 343 -18.15 5.86 29.38
N GLY A 344 -18.50 7.12 29.10
CA GLY A 344 -19.45 7.90 29.90
C GLY A 344 -20.94 7.56 29.74
N GLN A 345 -21.32 6.57 28.93
CA GLN A 345 -22.73 6.17 28.75
C GLN A 345 -23.22 5.21 29.84
N GLY A 346 -24.52 5.27 30.18
CA GLY A 346 -25.08 4.44 31.26
C GLY A 346 -24.91 2.94 31.02
N ARG A 347 -25.26 2.48 29.82
CA ARG A 347 -25.05 1.07 29.43
C ARG A 347 -23.56 0.67 29.44
N HIS A 348 -22.66 1.58 29.08
CA HIS A 348 -21.22 1.30 29.02
C HIS A 348 -20.61 1.18 30.42
N ALA A 349 -21.01 2.04 31.36
CA ALA A 349 -20.57 1.96 32.75
C ALA A 349 -20.98 0.63 33.40
N PHE A 350 -22.20 0.14 33.13
CA PHE A 350 -22.66 -1.17 33.64
C PHE A 350 -22.03 -2.35 32.91
N ALA A 351 -21.77 -2.25 31.60
CA ALA A 351 -21.02 -3.24 30.84
C ALA A 351 -19.61 -3.47 31.42
N LEU A 352 -18.93 -2.39 31.77
CA LEU A 352 -17.62 -2.45 32.42
C LEU A 352 -17.68 -3.05 33.83
N ASN A 353 -18.84 -3.07 34.47
CA ASN A 353 -19.09 -3.76 35.74
C ASN A 353 -19.68 -5.18 35.54
N GLY A 354 -19.49 -5.74 34.34
CA GLY A 354 -19.78 -7.13 33.98
C GLY A 354 -21.21 -7.45 33.60
N THR A 355 -22.10 -6.45 33.52
CA THR A 355 -23.50 -6.67 33.13
C THR A 355 -23.65 -6.71 31.62
N ALA A 356 -24.36 -7.70 31.07
CA ALA A 356 -24.70 -7.69 29.66
C ALA A 356 -25.62 -6.51 29.35
N THR A 357 -25.30 -5.67 28.36
CA THR A 357 -26.11 -4.49 28.07
C THR A 357 -26.67 -4.47 26.66
N VAL A 358 -27.93 -4.06 26.53
CA VAL A 358 -28.64 -3.97 25.26
C VAL A 358 -29.31 -2.62 25.14
N LEU A 359 -29.23 -2.02 23.96
CA LEU A 359 -29.93 -0.78 23.63
C LEU A 359 -30.94 -1.05 22.52
N PHE A 360 -32.12 -0.47 22.69
CA PHE A 360 -33.19 -0.46 21.70
C PHE A 360 -33.31 0.96 21.16
N GLU A 361 -33.23 1.14 19.85
CA GLU A 361 -33.32 2.44 19.18
C GLU A 361 -34.55 2.45 18.27
N MET A 362 -35.62 3.09 18.74
CA MET A 362 -36.91 3.19 18.04
C MET A 362 -37.00 4.51 17.27
N PRO A 363 -37.63 4.56 16.07
CA PRO A 363 -37.64 5.76 15.24
C PRO A 363 -38.48 6.90 15.82
N GLY A 364 -37.94 8.12 15.71
CA GLY A 364 -38.64 9.37 15.96
C GLY A 364 -38.66 9.76 17.44
N GLN A 365 -38.97 11.02 17.75
CA GLN A 365 -38.98 11.58 19.10
C GLN A 365 -40.16 12.55 19.27
N GLN A 366 -40.58 12.84 20.51
CA GLN A 366 -41.56 13.91 20.74
C GLN A 366 -40.92 15.29 20.52
N PRO A 367 -41.70 16.28 20.04
CA PRO A 367 -43.14 16.22 19.68
C PRO A 367 -43.43 15.78 18.24
N GLU A 368 -42.44 15.34 17.47
CA GLU A 368 -42.58 15.06 16.04
C GLU A 368 -43.32 13.73 15.74
N THR A 369 -43.23 12.76 16.64
CA THR A 369 -43.77 11.40 16.45
C THR A 369 -45.10 11.22 17.20
N PRO A 370 -46.19 10.72 16.59
CA PRO A 370 -47.42 10.39 17.31
C PRO A 370 -47.30 9.09 18.12
N TYR A 371 -48.29 8.81 18.99
CA TYR A 371 -48.45 7.50 19.62
C TYR A 371 -48.59 6.41 18.54
N ASP A 372 -47.85 5.31 18.69
CA ASP A 372 -47.85 4.19 17.75
C ASP A 372 -47.79 2.86 18.51
N GLN A 373 -48.93 2.17 18.58
CA GLN A 373 -49.04 0.88 19.26
C GLN A 373 -48.18 -0.20 18.60
N GLU A 374 -47.97 -0.15 17.28
CA GLU A 374 -47.20 -1.17 16.57
C GLU A 374 -45.71 -1.08 16.93
N LEU A 375 -45.18 0.14 17.06
CA LEU A 375 -43.81 0.35 17.55
C LEU A 375 -43.65 -0.07 19.02
N ILE A 376 -44.65 0.20 19.86
CA ILE A 376 -44.66 -0.22 21.27
C ILE A 376 -44.65 -1.75 21.39
N ASP A 377 -45.47 -2.45 20.58
CA ASP A 377 -45.53 -3.91 20.53
C ASP A 377 -44.20 -4.51 20.04
N ILE A 378 -43.57 -3.91 19.01
CA ILE A 378 -42.25 -4.35 18.49
C ILE A 378 -41.16 -4.21 19.56
N GLN A 379 -41.13 -3.09 20.29
CA GLN A 379 -40.17 -2.88 21.37
C GLN A 379 -40.40 -3.89 22.51
N GLU A 380 -41.66 -4.16 22.86
CA GLU A 380 -42.03 -5.17 23.86
C GLU A 380 -41.60 -6.58 23.44
N ASP A 381 -41.80 -6.95 22.17
CA ASP A 381 -41.43 -8.26 21.63
C ASP A 381 -39.93 -8.55 21.75
N GLY A 382 -39.08 -7.54 21.55
CA GLY A 382 -37.65 -7.69 21.79
C GLY A 382 -37.31 -7.90 23.26
N VAL A 383 -37.99 -7.19 24.18
CA VAL A 383 -37.82 -7.43 25.64
C VAL A 383 -38.29 -8.84 26.02
N TRP A 384 -39.40 -9.33 25.45
CA TRP A 384 -39.84 -10.72 25.63
C TRP A 384 -38.78 -11.73 25.18
N GLY A 385 -38.11 -11.49 24.06
CA GLY A 385 -37.03 -12.34 23.58
C GLY A 385 -35.91 -12.50 24.61
N ILE A 386 -35.45 -11.39 25.20
CA ILE A 386 -34.44 -11.43 26.28
C ILE A 386 -34.97 -12.26 27.46
N LEU A 387 -36.19 -12.00 27.93
CA LEU A 387 -36.76 -12.69 29.09
C LEU A 387 -36.92 -14.20 28.86
N GLU A 388 -37.34 -14.61 27.67
CA GLU A 388 -37.53 -16.01 27.31
C GLU A 388 -36.20 -16.77 27.25
N HIS A 389 -35.19 -16.18 26.61
CA HIS A 389 -33.84 -16.76 26.50
C HIS A 389 -33.07 -16.75 27.83
N MET A 390 -33.30 -15.76 28.70
CA MET A 390 -32.81 -15.80 30.08
C MET A 390 -33.45 -16.96 30.83
N ALA A 391 -34.77 -17.09 30.79
CA ALA A 391 -35.52 -18.05 31.60
C ALA A 391 -35.25 -19.51 31.23
N ASP A 392 -34.92 -19.81 29.98
CA ASP A 392 -34.53 -21.17 29.56
C ASP A 392 -33.01 -21.42 29.54
N GLY A 393 -32.21 -20.37 29.79
CA GLY A 393 -30.75 -20.39 29.83
C GLY A 393 -30.07 -20.39 28.47
N SER A 394 -30.83 -20.28 27.37
CA SER A 394 -30.27 -20.32 26.02
C SER A 394 -29.45 -19.08 25.66
N VAL A 395 -29.64 -17.94 26.34
CA VAL A 395 -28.82 -16.73 26.12
C VAL A 395 -27.34 -16.96 26.42
N ASP A 396 -27.02 -17.81 27.40
CA ASP A 396 -25.63 -18.14 27.76
C ASP A 396 -25.14 -19.45 27.12
N ASP A 397 -26.03 -20.43 26.91
CA ASP A 397 -25.66 -21.81 26.54
C ASP A 397 -25.85 -22.14 25.04
N GLU A 398 -26.70 -21.40 24.31
CA GLU A 398 -27.12 -21.77 22.94
C GLU A 398 -26.95 -20.66 21.89
N LEU A 399 -27.09 -19.38 22.25
CA LEU A 399 -26.90 -18.26 21.32
C LEU A 399 -25.41 -17.99 21.07
N ASP A 400 -25.06 -17.80 19.81
CA ASP A 400 -23.75 -17.33 19.38
C ASP A 400 -23.83 -15.83 19.13
N GLY A 401 -23.15 -15.02 19.96
CA GLY A 401 -23.21 -13.56 19.88
C GLY A 401 -22.77 -13.02 18.51
N ASP A 402 -21.97 -13.76 17.75
CA ASP A 402 -21.52 -13.37 16.41
C ASP A 402 -22.66 -13.41 15.38
N ASP A 403 -23.72 -14.21 15.60
CA ASP A 403 -24.90 -14.23 14.73
C ASP A 403 -25.64 -12.88 14.74
N PHE A 404 -25.39 -12.01 15.74
CA PHE A 404 -25.90 -10.64 15.76
C PHE A 404 -25.44 -9.82 14.53
N TYR A 405 -24.26 -10.12 13.99
CA TYR A 405 -23.73 -9.44 12.81
C TYR A 405 -24.45 -9.80 11.51
N GLU A 406 -25.26 -10.87 11.50
CA GLU A 406 -26.10 -11.24 10.37
C GLU A 406 -27.33 -10.32 10.21
N LEU A 407 -27.66 -9.52 11.23
CA LEU A 407 -28.76 -8.55 11.17
C LEU A 407 -28.43 -7.40 10.20
N PRO A 408 -29.44 -6.89 9.47
CA PRO A 408 -29.22 -5.81 8.51
C PRO A 408 -28.92 -4.48 9.23
N LYS A 409 -28.14 -3.60 8.61
CA LYS A 409 -27.69 -2.33 9.22
C LYS A 409 -28.73 -1.22 9.12
N TYR A 410 -28.65 -0.27 10.06
CA TYR A 410 -29.35 1.02 10.12
C TYR A 410 -28.59 2.13 9.31
N TRP A 411 -29.20 2.88 8.36
CA TRP A 411 -28.54 3.92 7.49
C TRP A 411 -29.05 5.38 7.80
N PRO A 412 -28.25 6.49 7.81
CA PRO A 412 -27.51 7.03 6.66
C PRO A 412 -26.09 7.59 6.84
N ASP A 413 -25.24 7.31 5.86
CA ASP A 413 -23.91 7.88 5.64
C ASP A 413 -22.97 7.75 6.85
N THR A 414 -22.98 6.60 7.53
CA THR A 414 -21.66 6.06 7.89
C THR A 414 -21.12 5.52 6.57
N PRO A 415 -19.90 5.89 6.14
CA PRO A 415 -19.17 5.08 5.17
C PRO A 415 -19.34 3.61 5.56
N ASP A 416 -19.15 2.67 4.62
CA ASP A 416 -18.71 1.35 5.09
C ASP A 416 -17.66 1.64 6.16
N VAL A 417 -17.96 1.27 7.43
CA VAL A 417 -17.07 1.52 8.57
C VAL A 417 -15.72 1.15 8.03
N SER A 418 -14.79 2.11 7.98
CA SER A 418 -13.50 1.94 7.32
C SER A 418 -12.96 0.59 7.77
N ASP A 419 -13.15 -0.37 6.88
CA ASP A 419 -12.24 -1.42 6.58
C ASP A 419 -11.13 -0.66 5.87
N PRO A 420 -10.35 0.07 6.66
CA PRO A 420 -9.44 -0.74 7.44
C PRO A 420 -9.30 -0.33 8.91
N ASP A 421 -8.80 -1.29 9.66
CA ASP A 421 -7.92 -1.10 10.82
C ASP A 421 -6.69 -0.20 10.53
N GLN A 422 -6.65 0.43 9.36
CA GLN A 422 -5.58 1.16 8.74
C GLN A 422 -6.19 2.35 7.96
N TYR A 423 -5.43 3.37 7.61
CA TYR A 423 -5.81 4.42 6.66
C TYR A 423 -4.54 4.82 5.92
N SER A 424 -4.65 5.16 4.65
CA SER A 424 -3.51 5.71 3.93
C SER A 424 -3.95 6.67 2.85
N THR A 425 -3.11 7.69 2.62
CA THR A 425 -3.21 8.57 1.47
C THR A 425 -1.82 8.88 0.95
N ASP A 426 -1.71 8.91 -0.37
CA ASP A 426 -0.56 9.42 -1.12
C ASP A 426 -0.86 10.78 -1.78
N PHE A 427 -2.03 11.33 -1.47
CA PHE A 427 -2.58 12.58 -1.97
C PHE A 427 -2.92 12.61 -3.47
N THR A 428 -2.82 11.49 -4.19
CA THR A 428 -3.17 11.39 -5.62
C THR A 428 -4.66 11.57 -5.87
N GLU A 429 -5.50 11.39 -4.85
CA GLU A 429 -6.96 11.54 -4.90
C GLU A 429 -7.43 13.00 -4.83
N TYR A 430 -6.54 13.95 -4.56
CA TYR A 430 -6.87 15.36 -4.31
C TYR A 430 -6.48 16.30 -5.47
N ASP A 431 -7.22 17.40 -5.59
CA ASP A 431 -6.96 18.41 -6.63
C ASP A 431 -5.69 19.23 -6.33
N VAL A 432 -4.75 19.25 -7.27
CA VAL A 432 -3.49 20.03 -7.18
C VAL A 432 -3.79 21.52 -7.03
N GLY A 433 -3.10 22.17 -6.09
CA GLY A 433 -3.25 23.59 -5.78
C GLY A 433 -4.34 23.90 -4.75
N GLU A 434 -5.07 22.90 -4.26
CA GLU A 434 -6.06 23.02 -3.18
C GLU A 434 -5.63 22.19 -1.96
N ALA A 435 -6.24 22.45 -0.80
CA ALA A 435 -6.08 21.59 0.37
C ALA A 435 -6.98 20.34 0.21
N PRO A 436 -6.60 19.17 0.77
CA PRO A 436 -7.44 17.98 0.79
C PRO A 436 -8.83 18.30 1.37
N ALA A 437 -9.89 17.95 0.63
CA ALA A 437 -11.26 18.39 0.92
C ALA A 437 -11.91 17.68 2.13
N ASP A 438 -11.31 16.58 2.56
CA ASP A 438 -11.68 15.66 3.63
C ASP A 438 -10.62 15.67 4.76
N TRP A 439 -9.84 16.74 4.85
CA TRP A 439 -8.98 16.99 5.99
C TRP A 439 -9.41 18.28 6.71
N SER A 440 -9.38 18.26 8.04
CA SER A 440 -9.84 19.37 8.87
C SER A 440 -8.72 19.94 9.76
N PRO A 441 -8.74 21.26 10.06
CA PRO A 441 -7.83 21.86 11.03
C PRO A 441 -8.22 21.52 12.49
N ILE A 442 -7.22 21.20 13.33
CA ILE A 442 -7.42 20.80 14.74
C ILE A 442 -7.44 22.02 15.68
N TRP A 443 -6.31 22.74 15.81
CA TRP A 443 -6.17 23.80 16.81
C TRP A 443 -6.42 25.21 16.26
N GLN A 444 -5.90 25.47 15.07
CA GLN A 444 -5.75 26.83 14.55
C GLN A 444 -5.43 26.66 13.05
N GLY A 445 -6.14 27.31 12.12
CA GLY A 445 -5.84 27.25 10.67
C GLY A 445 -6.94 27.83 9.77
N ASP A 446 -6.53 28.46 8.67
CA ASP A 446 -7.32 28.61 7.44
C ASP A 446 -6.74 27.57 6.43
N GLU A 447 -7.55 27.01 5.53
CA GLU A 447 -7.12 25.94 4.58
C GLU A 447 -5.99 26.37 3.62
N ASP A 448 -5.69 27.66 3.53
CA ASP A 448 -4.74 28.26 2.59
C ASP A 448 -3.24 28.02 2.91
N GLN A 449 -2.95 27.30 4.00
CA GLN A 449 -1.60 26.90 4.42
C GLN A 449 -1.21 25.48 3.99
N PHE A 450 -2.20 24.72 3.50
CA PHE A 450 -2.05 23.36 3.01
C PHE A 450 -2.32 23.36 1.51
N THR A 451 -1.46 22.72 0.73
CA THR A 451 -1.61 22.71 -0.73
C THR A 451 -1.10 21.39 -1.26
N VAL A 452 -1.95 20.68 -1.99
CA VAL A 452 -1.54 19.49 -2.75
C VAL A 452 -0.69 19.93 -3.93
N LEU A 453 0.48 19.35 -4.06
CA LEU A 453 1.41 19.58 -5.17
C LEU A 453 1.56 18.29 -5.95
N ASP A 454 1.72 18.43 -7.26
CA ASP A 454 2.10 17.34 -8.15
C ASP A 454 3.64 17.19 -8.17
N GLU A 455 4.12 16.03 -8.60
CA GLU A 455 5.53 15.72 -8.90
C GLU A 455 6.53 15.89 -7.73
N PRO A 456 6.62 14.91 -6.79
CA PRO A 456 5.65 13.83 -6.58
C PRO A 456 4.36 14.38 -5.95
N ASN A 457 3.26 13.64 -6.11
CA ASN A 457 2.00 13.92 -5.42
C ASN A 457 2.26 13.96 -3.91
N ARG A 458 1.98 15.12 -3.30
CA ARG A 458 2.29 15.37 -1.90
C ARG A 458 1.48 16.52 -1.33
N LEU A 459 1.26 16.51 -0.03
CA LEU A 459 0.73 17.64 0.71
C LEU A 459 1.86 18.55 1.21
N GLN A 460 1.87 19.80 0.75
CA GLN A 460 2.73 20.84 1.30
C GLN A 460 2.02 21.57 2.44
N HIS A 461 2.75 21.82 3.53
CA HIS A 461 2.35 22.64 4.67
C HIS A 461 3.34 23.79 4.87
N ILE A 462 2.87 25.03 4.74
CA ILE A 462 3.65 26.24 5.02
C ILE A 462 3.22 26.84 6.36
N THR A 463 4.09 26.75 7.36
CA THR A 463 3.76 27.17 8.72
C THR A 463 3.83 28.68 8.88
N GLU A 464 2.72 29.33 9.21
CA GLU A 464 2.73 30.75 9.61
C GLU A 464 2.90 30.95 11.13
N SER A 465 2.24 31.94 11.73
CA SER A 465 2.33 32.19 13.18
C SER A 465 1.37 31.32 13.98
N GLY A 466 1.88 30.66 15.02
CA GLY A 466 1.11 29.78 15.91
C GLY A 466 1.20 28.31 15.51
N ILE A 467 0.76 27.41 16.38
CA ILE A 467 0.75 25.97 16.11
C ILE A 467 -0.50 25.64 15.28
N ARG A 468 -0.32 24.89 14.21
CA ARG A 468 -1.37 24.48 13.26
C ARG A 468 -1.33 22.97 13.13
N GLY A 469 -2.49 22.33 13.19
CA GLY A 469 -2.61 20.87 13.06
C GLY A 469 -3.71 20.54 12.05
N PHE A 470 -3.52 19.48 11.28
CA PHE A 470 -4.40 19.06 10.19
C PHE A 470 -4.55 17.54 10.25
N THR A 471 -5.79 17.05 10.14
CA THR A 471 -6.16 15.64 10.34
C THR A 471 -7.02 15.15 9.19
N PRO A 472 -6.84 13.91 8.72
CA PRO A 472 -7.80 13.25 7.84
C PRO A 472 -9.12 13.03 8.59
N ASP A 473 -10.24 13.43 7.99
CA ASP A 473 -11.58 13.30 8.58
C ASP A 473 -12.00 11.82 8.69
N GLU A 474 -11.53 10.98 7.77
CA GLU A 474 -11.85 9.54 7.71
C GLU A 474 -11.30 8.76 8.92
N VAL A 475 -10.09 9.08 9.37
CA VAL A 475 -9.47 8.42 10.55
C VAL A 475 -10.25 8.73 11.83
N GLY A 476 -10.76 9.95 11.96
CA GLY A 476 -11.51 10.40 13.11
C GLY A 476 -10.72 10.38 14.44
N ASP A 477 -11.44 10.20 15.54
CA ASP A 477 -10.83 9.99 16.85
C ASP A 477 -10.36 8.54 17.00
N ILE A 478 -9.09 8.35 17.30
CA ILE A 478 -8.47 7.07 17.60
C ILE A 478 -8.34 6.87 19.11
N TYR A 479 -8.38 5.60 19.54
CA TYR A 479 -8.22 5.23 20.94
C TYR A 479 -7.30 4.02 21.08
N GLY A 480 -6.36 4.08 22.03
CA GLY A 480 -5.51 2.95 22.38
C GLY A 480 -4.31 2.76 21.45
N ASP A 481 -4.13 1.53 20.97
CA ASP A 481 -2.98 1.16 20.14
C ASP A 481 -3.11 1.83 18.77
N THR A 482 -2.03 2.47 18.33
CA THR A 482 -2.02 3.25 17.08
C THR A 482 -0.62 3.24 16.51
N GLN A 483 -0.51 3.07 15.21
CA GLN A 483 0.72 3.31 14.48
C GLN A 483 0.48 4.41 13.44
N ILE A 484 1.45 5.27 13.23
CA ILE A 484 1.43 6.27 12.16
C ILE A 484 2.74 6.22 11.40
N PHE A 485 2.63 6.09 10.10
CA PHE A 485 3.70 6.13 9.14
C PHE A 485 3.64 7.46 8.37
N GLY A 486 4.78 8.08 8.14
CA GLY A 486 4.88 9.26 7.29
C GLY A 486 6.12 9.20 6.41
N LEU A 487 5.93 9.53 5.14
CA LEU A 487 7.00 9.82 4.19
C LEU A 487 7.11 11.33 4.04
N VAL A 488 8.16 11.91 4.64
CA VAL A 488 8.24 13.34 4.95
C VAL A 488 9.51 13.99 4.40
N ARG A 489 9.39 15.24 3.95
CA ARG A 489 10.50 16.11 3.54
C ARG A 489 10.32 17.50 4.16
N GLY A 490 11.42 18.17 4.45
CA GLY A 490 11.41 19.56 4.92
C GLY A 490 12.31 20.47 4.08
N ASP A 491 11.84 21.68 3.81
CA ASP A 491 12.56 22.77 3.17
C ASP A 491 12.53 24.02 4.08
N GLU A 492 13.48 24.93 3.87
CA GLU A 492 13.79 26.10 4.72
C GLU A 492 14.03 25.73 6.20
N ILE A 493 14.68 24.60 6.46
CA ILE A 493 14.79 24.02 7.81
C ILE A 493 15.57 24.95 8.74
N HIS A 494 14.97 25.25 9.89
CA HIS A 494 15.61 26.11 10.90
C HIS A 494 16.06 25.36 12.16
N GLU A 495 15.25 24.41 12.65
CA GLU A 495 15.53 23.63 13.89
C GLU A 495 14.89 22.23 13.84
N THR A 496 13.60 22.15 13.53
CA THR A 496 12.81 20.90 13.48
C THR A 496 12.41 20.58 12.04
N LEU A 497 12.56 19.32 11.62
CA LEU A 497 12.26 18.86 10.27
C LEU A 497 10.75 18.68 10.04
N PHE A 498 10.01 17.99 10.93
CA PHE A 498 8.57 17.70 10.81
C PHE A 498 7.93 17.54 12.21
N GLU A 499 6.59 17.61 12.32
CA GLU A 499 5.86 17.07 13.50
C GLU A 499 4.72 16.14 13.03
N LEU A 500 4.80 14.85 13.38
CA LEU A 500 3.84 13.80 13.02
C LEU A 500 3.28 13.16 14.30
N GLY A 501 1.97 13.14 14.51
CA GLY A 501 1.43 12.76 15.82
C GLY A 501 0.04 12.12 15.84
N PHE A 502 -0.27 11.57 17.01
CA PHE A 502 -1.56 11.00 17.36
C PHE A 502 -2.05 11.52 18.71
N HIS A 503 -3.32 11.22 19.03
CA HIS A 503 -4.01 11.70 20.22
C HIS A 503 -4.04 13.24 20.30
N MET A 504 -4.09 13.89 19.13
CA MET A 504 -4.17 15.34 18.99
C MET A 504 -5.56 15.81 19.40
N SER A 505 -5.64 16.70 20.39
CA SER A 505 -6.91 17.18 20.95
C SER A 505 -6.77 18.54 21.63
N GLY A 506 -7.89 19.07 22.11
CA GLY A 506 -7.96 20.32 22.86
C GLY A 506 -8.18 21.56 21.99
N ALA A 507 -8.58 22.66 22.63
CA ALA A 507 -8.75 23.95 21.96
C ALA A 507 -7.39 24.66 21.76
N PRO A 508 -7.31 25.67 20.87
CA PRO A 508 -6.17 26.57 20.85
C PRO A 508 -5.88 27.16 22.24
N GLU A 509 -4.61 27.16 22.65
CA GLU A 509 -4.09 27.47 23.99
C GLU A 509 -4.24 26.35 25.05
N SER A 510 -4.87 25.22 24.72
CA SER A 510 -4.97 24.03 25.56
C SER A 510 -4.69 22.75 24.74
N GLU A 511 -3.71 22.82 23.85
CA GLU A 511 -3.38 21.75 22.91
C GLU A 511 -2.78 20.53 23.64
N ASN A 512 -3.21 19.33 23.27
CA ASN A 512 -2.67 18.04 23.74
C ASN A 512 -2.32 17.15 22.55
N ALA A 513 -1.16 16.50 22.56
CA ALA A 513 -0.74 15.59 21.50
C ALA A 513 0.46 14.74 21.93
N ILE A 514 0.61 13.57 21.31
CA ILE A 514 1.87 12.81 21.27
C ILE A 514 2.37 12.87 19.83
N TYR A 515 3.61 13.28 19.61
CA TYR A 515 4.16 13.39 18.27
C TYR A 515 5.65 13.07 18.20
N ALA A 516 6.09 12.63 17.03
CA ALA A 516 7.48 12.48 16.66
C ALA A 516 7.97 13.74 15.93
N ASP A 517 9.22 14.10 16.18
CA ASP A 517 9.93 15.10 15.37
C ASP A 517 11.42 14.74 15.20
N ALA A 518 12.09 15.40 14.26
CA ALA A 518 13.54 15.30 14.06
C ALA A 518 14.20 16.67 14.17
N GLN A 519 15.27 16.76 14.97
CA GLN A 519 15.98 17.99 15.29
C GLN A 519 17.39 18.01 14.66
N MET A 520 17.72 19.11 13.98
CA MET A 520 19.06 19.42 13.48
C MET A 520 19.97 20.02 14.58
N PRO A 521 21.32 19.96 14.43
CA PRO A 521 22.25 20.59 15.34
C PRO A 521 21.98 22.09 15.53
N ASP A 522 21.82 22.51 16.78
CA ASP A 522 21.51 23.89 17.15
C ASP A 522 22.54 24.48 18.13
N ALA A 523 22.21 25.59 18.79
CA ALA A 523 23.13 26.23 19.72
C ALA A 523 23.37 25.44 21.03
N ASP A 524 22.49 24.47 21.33
CA ASP A 524 22.43 23.69 22.55
C ASP A 524 22.68 22.17 22.33
N SER A 525 22.62 21.67 21.08
CA SER A 525 22.96 20.31 20.64
C SER A 525 23.84 20.29 19.38
N ASP A 526 24.91 19.48 19.36
CA ASP A 526 25.80 19.31 18.20
C ASP A 526 25.39 18.09 17.31
N GLU A 527 24.28 17.41 17.60
CA GLU A 527 23.90 16.09 17.04
C GLU A 527 22.49 16.11 16.42
N ASN A 528 22.28 15.35 15.32
CA ASN A 528 20.96 15.08 14.74
C ASN A 528 20.21 14.07 15.61
N SER A 529 18.92 14.29 15.88
CA SER A 529 18.15 13.39 16.75
C SER A 529 16.68 13.26 16.35
N VAL A 530 16.11 12.08 16.59
CA VAL A 530 14.66 11.83 16.55
C VAL A 530 14.11 11.81 17.98
N ARG A 531 12.94 12.40 18.21
CA ARG A 531 12.36 12.60 19.55
C ARG A 531 10.89 12.19 19.60
N ILE A 532 10.46 11.71 20.76
CA ILE A 532 9.03 11.60 21.11
C ILE A 532 8.70 12.76 22.02
N MET A 533 7.70 13.54 21.61
CA MET A 533 7.29 14.78 22.24
C MET A 533 5.87 14.63 22.79
N GLN A 534 5.64 15.23 23.96
CA GLN A 534 4.31 15.36 24.56
C GLN A 534 3.93 16.84 24.61
N ARG A 535 2.74 17.14 24.10
CA ARG A 535 2.06 18.42 24.28
C ARG A 535 0.95 18.22 25.30
N SER A 536 0.90 19.07 26.32
CA SER A 536 -0.14 19.05 27.35
C SER A 536 -0.47 20.47 27.81
N GLY A 537 -1.72 20.90 27.60
CA GLY A 537 -2.21 22.23 27.96
C GLY A 537 -1.38 23.37 27.35
N GLY A 538 -0.97 23.22 26.07
CA GLY A 538 -0.16 24.20 25.35
C GLY A 538 1.31 24.26 25.79
N SER A 539 1.76 23.34 26.66
CA SER A 539 3.16 23.15 27.01
C SER A 539 3.73 21.91 26.32
N THR A 540 4.98 21.99 25.87
CA THR A 540 5.66 20.89 25.17
C THR A 540 6.83 20.40 26.00
N GLU A 541 6.98 19.08 26.12
CA GLU A 541 8.15 18.43 26.69
C GLU A 541 8.61 17.24 25.84
N THR A 542 9.91 16.95 25.87
CA THR A 542 10.49 15.74 25.28
C THR A 542 10.34 14.58 26.25
N LEU A 543 9.67 13.51 25.81
CA LEU A 543 9.56 12.28 26.59
C LEU A 543 10.86 11.46 26.51
N ASP A 544 11.39 11.27 25.31
CA ASP A 544 12.69 10.62 25.08
C ASP A 544 13.24 10.95 23.67
N SER A 545 14.53 10.68 23.44
CA SER A 545 15.23 11.03 22.19
C SER A 545 16.42 10.11 21.89
N ALA A 546 16.77 9.94 20.62
CA ALA A 546 17.96 9.20 20.17
C ALA A 546 18.73 9.93 19.07
N GLU A 547 20.07 9.78 19.07
CA GLU A 547 20.95 10.27 18.00
C GLU A 547 20.73 9.45 16.72
N LEU A 548 20.60 10.15 15.58
CA LEU A 548 20.43 9.52 14.27
C LEU A 548 21.79 9.05 13.72
N PRO A 549 21.87 7.89 13.06
CA PRO A 549 23.11 7.40 12.46
C PRO A 549 23.49 8.11 11.14
N PHE A 550 22.66 9.04 10.68
CA PHE A 550 22.81 9.83 9.46
C PHE A 550 22.66 11.34 9.73
N GLU A 551 23.09 12.16 8.77
CA GLU A 551 22.87 13.61 8.81
C GLU A 551 21.49 13.94 8.23
N LEU A 552 20.79 14.90 8.85
CA LEU A 552 19.56 15.44 8.29
C LEU A 552 19.93 16.45 7.19
N GLU A 553 19.30 16.34 6.03
CA GLU A 553 19.52 17.19 4.87
C GLU A 553 18.22 17.92 4.50
N GLU A 554 18.35 19.18 4.05
CA GLU A 554 17.27 19.89 3.38
C GLU A 554 16.91 19.17 2.08
N ASP A 555 15.64 19.19 1.69
CA ASP A 555 15.12 18.56 0.47
C ASP A 555 15.27 17.03 0.35
N ASN A 556 15.63 16.34 1.44
CA ASN A 556 15.69 14.88 1.47
C ASN A 556 14.42 14.25 2.08
N TRP A 557 14.02 13.08 1.58
CA TRP A 557 12.86 12.32 2.04
C TRP A 557 13.23 11.33 3.14
N TYR A 558 12.35 11.20 4.12
CA TYR A 558 12.53 10.32 5.26
C TYR A 558 11.25 9.54 5.57
N ARG A 559 11.42 8.26 5.87
CA ARG A 559 10.36 7.40 6.41
C ARG A 559 10.36 7.49 7.92
N VAL A 560 9.19 7.67 8.51
CA VAL A 560 9.00 7.84 9.96
C VAL A 560 7.88 6.92 10.41
N LEU A 561 8.16 6.08 11.40
CA LEU A 561 7.16 5.24 12.04
C LEU A 561 7.06 5.58 13.51
N LEU A 562 5.89 6.03 13.96
CA LEU A 562 5.58 6.31 15.36
C LEU A 562 4.47 5.36 15.82
N GLN A 563 4.68 4.66 16.92
CA GLN A 563 3.77 3.65 17.43
C GLN A 563 3.43 3.88 18.90
N ARG A 564 2.17 3.61 19.25
CA ARG A 564 1.68 3.35 20.59
C ARG A 564 1.19 1.90 20.68
N GLN A 565 1.68 1.19 21.69
CA GLN A 565 1.18 -0.12 22.09
C GLN A 565 1.01 -0.16 23.62
N ALA A 566 -0.22 -0.16 24.09
CA ALA A 566 -0.62 0.10 25.47
C ALA A 566 -0.02 1.43 25.99
N GLU A 567 0.89 1.35 26.96
CA GLU A 567 1.63 2.51 27.47
C GLU A 567 2.92 2.77 26.69
N ALA A 568 3.40 1.84 25.86
CA ALA A 568 4.66 1.98 25.15
C ALA A 568 4.52 2.94 23.96
N LEU A 569 5.44 3.89 23.87
CA LEU A 569 5.60 4.79 22.72
C LEU A 569 6.95 4.50 22.05
N GLN A 570 6.95 4.34 20.74
CA GLN A 570 8.15 3.98 19.99
C GLN A 570 8.23 4.79 18.71
N VAL A 571 9.43 5.26 18.35
CA VAL A 571 9.66 5.90 17.04
C VAL A 571 10.96 5.40 16.42
N LYS A 572 10.92 5.24 15.11
CA LYS A 572 12.09 5.05 14.24
C LYS A 572 11.92 5.86 12.96
N MET A 573 13.05 6.24 12.38
CA MET A 573 13.16 7.10 11.22
C MET A 573 14.42 6.73 10.44
N TRP A 574 14.31 6.65 9.13
CA TRP A 574 15.39 6.35 8.21
C TRP A 574 15.23 7.16 6.91
N PRO A 575 16.31 7.44 6.16
CA PRO A 575 16.21 8.03 4.83
C PRO A 575 15.36 7.13 3.93
N ASP A 576 14.56 7.73 3.06
CA ASP A 576 13.86 6.97 2.03
C ASP A 576 14.89 6.27 1.11
N GLY A 577 14.59 5.04 0.67
CA GLY A 577 15.53 4.16 -0.04
C GLY A 577 16.49 3.33 0.84
N GLU A 578 16.51 3.55 2.16
CA GLU A 578 17.29 2.73 3.10
C GLU A 578 16.41 1.67 3.80
N GLU A 579 17.02 0.58 4.29
CA GLU A 579 16.30 -0.46 5.04
C GLU A 579 15.71 0.07 6.35
N GLU A 580 14.46 -0.32 6.65
CA GLU A 580 13.78 -0.02 7.90
C GLU A 580 14.58 -0.58 9.11
N PRO A 581 14.89 0.26 10.12
CA PRO A 581 15.63 -0.20 11.29
C PRO A 581 14.91 -1.33 12.04
N GLU A 582 15.61 -2.45 12.28
CA GLU A 582 15.08 -3.58 13.09
C GLU A 582 14.74 -3.16 14.53
N GLU A 583 15.54 -2.27 15.12
CA GLU A 583 15.35 -1.78 16.48
C GLU A 583 14.71 -0.38 16.48
N TRP A 584 13.70 -0.19 17.34
CA TRP A 584 13.16 1.13 17.65
C TRP A 584 14.25 2.04 18.21
N GLN A 585 14.42 3.21 17.59
CA GLN A 585 15.44 4.18 18.01
C GLN A 585 15.09 4.83 19.34
N VAL A 586 13.80 5.10 19.56
CA VAL A 586 13.29 5.59 20.85
C VAL A 586 12.19 4.64 21.33
N THR A 587 12.19 4.33 22.62
CA THR A 587 11.12 3.58 23.28
C THR A 587 10.92 4.13 24.69
N THR A 588 9.74 4.67 24.95
CA THR A 588 9.36 5.27 26.23
C THR A 588 7.94 4.84 26.62
N THR A 589 7.42 5.36 27.73
CA THR A 589 6.07 5.03 28.20
C THR A 589 5.27 6.28 28.56
N GLU A 590 4.00 6.31 28.16
CA GLU A 590 3.04 7.39 28.42
C GLU A 590 1.68 6.76 28.76
N SER A 591 1.09 7.12 29.89
CA SER A 591 -0.09 6.43 30.45
C SER A 591 -1.29 7.37 30.66
N THR A 592 -1.28 8.56 30.08
CA THR A 592 -2.28 9.61 30.35
C THR A 592 -3.03 10.07 29.10
N MET A 593 -2.51 9.83 27.89
CA MET A 593 -3.18 10.18 26.63
C MET A 593 -3.41 8.97 25.75
N PHE A 594 -4.66 8.51 25.71
CA PHE A 594 -5.10 7.34 24.94
C PHE A 594 -6.14 7.66 23.87
N GLY A 595 -6.46 8.94 23.64
CA GLY A 595 -7.49 9.31 22.68
C GLY A 595 -7.29 10.69 22.06
N GLY A 596 -7.74 10.83 20.82
CA GLY A 596 -7.71 12.06 20.03
C GLY A 596 -7.48 11.76 18.55
N GLN A 597 -7.11 12.75 17.77
CA GLN A 597 -6.96 12.60 16.32
C GLN A 597 -5.51 12.29 15.91
N VAL A 598 -5.36 11.70 14.73
CA VAL A 598 -4.08 11.57 14.04
C VAL A 598 -3.87 12.79 13.16
N GLY A 599 -2.64 13.29 13.03
CA GLY A 599 -2.39 14.31 12.02
C GLY A 599 -0.95 14.79 11.95
N ILE A 600 -0.82 15.82 11.14
CA ILE A 600 0.41 16.57 10.93
C ILE A 600 0.31 17.91 11.65
N SER A 601 1.43 18.42 12.16
CA SER A 601 1.49 19.77 12.70
C SER A 601 2.86 20.39 12.52
N HIS A 602 2.97 21.69 12.78
CA HIS A 602 4.26 22.31 12.99
C HIS A 602 4.13 23.54 13.89
N SER A 603 5.18 23.82 14.66
CA SER A 603 5.21 24.94 15.62
C SER A 603 6.14 26.09 15.24
N THR A 604 7.03 25.89 14.27
CA THR A 604 8.04 26.88 13.85
C THR A 604 7.57 27.71 12.65
N PRO A 605 7.41 29.05 12.78
CA PRO A 605 7.00 29.90 11.67
C PRO A 605 8.03 29.97 10.54
N GLY A 606 7.55 29.88 9.30
CA GLY A 606 8.34 29.93 8.07
C GLY A 606 8.74 28.57 7.51
N MET A 607 8.40 27.48 8.20
CA MET A 607 8.78 26.12 7.76
C MET A 607 7.93 25.64 6.60
N VAL A 608 8.56 24.94 5.66
CA VAL A 608 7.93 24.24 4.55
C VAL A 608 8.10 22.74 4.76
N ASN A 609 6.98 22.03 4.85
CA ASN A 609 6.94 20.59 5.07
C ASN A 609 6.16 19.92 3.96
N ASP A 610 6.72 18.88 3.35
CA ASP A 610 6.02 18.06 2.38
C ASP A 610 5.78 16.65 2.94
N TYR A 611 4.60 16.10 2.66
CA TYR A 611 4.20 14.74 3.03
C TYR A 611 3.75 14.01 1.76
N ALA A 612 4.50 13.00 1.31
CA ALA A 612 4.15 12.23 0.11
C ALA A 612 3.28 11.01 0.43
N TYR A 613 3.30 10.56 1.68
CA TYR A 613 2.46 9.46 2.13
C TYR A 613 2.16 9.60 3.62
N ILE A 614 0.92 9.34 4.01
CA ILE A 614 0.49 9.20 5.40
C ILE A 614 -0.21 7.86 5.54
N GLY A 615 0.28 7.02 6.45
CA GLY A 615 -0.33 5.77 6.84
C GLY A 615 -0.71 5.79 8.32
N VAL A 616 -1.84 5.20 8.67
CA VAL A 616 -2.33 5.08 10.05
C VAL A 616 -2.76 3.64 10.26
N GLY A 617 -2.45 3.05 11.40
CA GLY A 617 -2.94 1.76 11.87
C GLY A 617 -3.59 1.97 13.24
N ILE A 618 -4.75 1.36 13.48
CA ILE A 618 -5.59 1.56 14.68
C ILE A 618 -5.87 0.21 15.31
N GLY A 619 -5.98 0.15 16.64
CA GLY A 619 -6.35 -1.10 17.34
C GLY A 619 -5.24 -2.15 17.36
N GLY A 620 -3.98 -1.74 17.13
CA GLY A 620 -2.82 -2.63 17.13
C GLY A 620 -2.39 -3.11 15.74
N GLU A 621 -3.09 -2.65 14.71
CA GLU A 621 -2.79 -2.94 13.31
C GLU A 621 -1.66 -2.03 12.83
N GLU A 622 -0.87 -2.54 11.87
CA GLU A 622 0.29 -1.80 11.37
C GLU A 622 -0.18 -0.61 10.53
N ALA A 623 0.54 0.51 10.54
CA ALA A 623 0.25 1.57 9.59
C ALA A 623 0.65 1.08 8.19
N PRO A 624 -0.16 1.33 7.14
CA PRO A 624 0.29 1.12 5.77
C PRO A 624 1.57 1.91 5.56
N HIS A 625 2.59 1.25 5.05
CA HIS A 625 3.83 1.91 4.68
C HIS A 625 3.72 2.36 3.24
N ALA A 626 4.36 3.48 2.91
CA ALA A 626 4.57 3.83 1.52
C ALA A 626 5.30 2.67 0.82
N PRO A 627 4.87 2.24 -0.37
CA PRO A 627 5.67 1.38 -1.24
C PRO A 627 7.12 1.88 -1.32
N ASP A 628 8.10 1.00 -1.49
CA ASP A 628 9.50 1.43 -1.56
C ASP A 628 9.78 2.32 -2.78
N ASP A 629 8.98 2.15 -3.83
CA ASP A 629 8.93 2.95 -5.07
C ASP A 629 7.96 4.15 -4.99
N HIS A 630 7.42 4.51 -3.83
CA HIS A 630 6.37 5.55 -3.72
C HIS A 630 6.80 6.94 -4.22
N LEU A 631 8.09 7.25 -4.10
CA LEU A 631 8.67 8.50 -4.61
C LEU A 631 9.29 8.33 -5.99
N GLU A 632 9.35 7.10 -6.50
CA GLU A 632 9.61 6.91 -7.90
C GLU A 632 8.45 7.53 -8.67
N PRO A 633 8.74 8.31 -9.72
CA PRO A 633 7.69 8.90 -10.51
C PRO A 633 6.76 7.78 -10.99
N GLU A 634 5.48 7.81 -10.57
CA GLU A 634 4.41 7.07 -11.22
C GLU A 634 4.66 7.13 -12.73
N PRO A 635 4.65 6.00 -13.46
CA PRO A 635 4.82 6.03 -14.89
C PRO A 635 3.68 6.87 -15.44
N ARG A 636 3.97 8.16 -15.70
CA ARG A 636 3.00 9.09 -16.27
C ARG A 636 2.48 8.43 -17.52
N GLU A 637 1.16 8.49 -17.73
CA GLU A 637 0.65 8.27 -19.08
C GLU A 637 1.51 9.11 -20.02
N ASP A 638 2.26 8.39 -20.86
CA ASP A 638 3.25 8.91 -21.80
C ASP A 638 3.05 10.38 -22.18
N VAL A 639 3.87 11.30 -21.67
CA VAL A 639 3.79 12.73 -22.04
C VAL A 639 3.88 12.85 -23.56
N THR A 640 2.81 13.31 -24.20
CA THR A 640 2.79 13.58 -25.65
C THR A 640 3.08 15.05 -25.93
N ALA A 641 3.47 15.36 -27.16
CA ALA A 641 3.62 16.74 -27.58
C ALA A 641 2.29 17.51 -27.57
N ASP A 642 1.13 16.82 -27.58
CA ASP A 642 -0.18 17.47 -27.41
C ASP A 642 -0.41 17.86 -25.92
N ASP A 643 0.02 17.04 -24.96
CA ASP A 643 -0.06 17.36 -23.52
C ASP A 643 0.85 18.54 -23.17
N MET A 644 2.06 18.57 -23.71
CA MET A 644 2.97 19.71 -23.57
C MET A 644 2.39 21.02 -24.16
N ILE A 645 1.55 20.93 -25.19
CA ILE A 645 0.84 22.10 -25.73
C ILE A 645 -0.18 22.61 -24.71
N GLU A 646 -0.90 21.72 -24.03
CA GLU A 646 -1.85 22.09 -22.98
C GLU A 646 -1.15 22.69 -21.76
N MET A 647 0.00 22.15 -21.35
CA MET A 647 0.84 22.71 -20.27
C MET A 647 1.24 24.17 -20.57
N ILE A 648 1.66 24.46 -21.80
CA ILE A 648 1.99 25.83 -22.22
C ILE A 648 0.78 26.77 -22.11
N GLU A 649 -0.43 26.30 -22.43
CA GLU A 649 -1.65 27.10 -22.30
C GLU A 649 -1.96 27.43 -20.83
N GLN A 650 -1.79 26.47 -19.92
CA GLN A 650 -2.01 26.67 -18.49
C GLN A 650 -0.97 27.63 -17.87
N LEU A 651 0.30 27.47 -18.21
CA LEU A 651 1.39 28.36 -17.76
C LEU A 651 1.21 29.81 -18.29
N ASP A 652 0.63 30.01 -19.48
CA ASP A 652 0.26 31.35 -19.98
C ASP A 652 -0.89 31.97 -19.18
N GLU A 653 -1.91 31.18 -18.79
CA GLU A 653 -3.00 31.65 -17.93
C GLU A 653 -2.51 32.03 -16.53
N ALA A 654 -1.50 31.32 -16.00
CA ALA A 654 -0.81 31.63 -14.74
C ALA A 654 0.09 32.88 -14.83
N GLY A 655 0.40 33.36 -16.04
CA GLY A 655 1.21 34.57 -16.26
C GLY A 655 2.71 34.32 -16.26
N GLU A 656 3.15 33.09 -16.51
CA GLU A 656 4.55 32.67 -16.52
C GLU A 656 5.31 33.11 -17.79
N PHE A 657 4.59 33.65 -18.80
CA PHE A 657 5.15 34.17 -20.04
C PHE A 657 5.09 35.69 -20.12
N SER A 658 6.17 36.28 -20.63
CA SER A 658 6.27 37.74 -20.82
C SER A 658 5.60 38.26 -22.11
N SER A 659 5.26 37.38 -23.07
CA SER A 659 4.63 37.76 -24.35
C SER A 659 3.96 36.60 -25.11
N ASP A 660 2.86 36.89 -25.83
CA ASP A 660 2.19 35.94 -26.76
C ASP A 660 3.10 35.42 -27.90
N GLU A 661 4.23 36.08 -28.16
CA GLU A 661 5.19 35.66 -29.19
C GLU A 661 6.09 34.51 -28.72
N ALA A 662 6.35 34.41 -27.41
CA ALA A 662 7.05 33.30 -26.75
C ALA A 662 6.22 32.01 -26.79
N VAL A 663 4.98 32.09 -26.28
CA VAL A 663 3.98 31.00 -26.31
C VAL A 663 3.83 30.41 -27.71
N ARG A 664 3.63 31.27 -28.73
CA ARG A 664 3.43 30.79 -30.11
C ARG A 664 4.65 30.06 -30.69
N ALA A 665 5.86 30.41 -30.29
CA ALA A 665 7.07 29.75 -30.78
C ALA A 665 7.14 28.29 -30.31
N LEU A 666 6.89 28.06 -29.02
CA LEU A 666 6.90 26.73 -28.40
C LEU A 666 5.78 25.84 -28.97
N THR A 667 4.53 26.32 -28.97
CA THR A 667 3.38 25.54 -29.49
C THR A 667 3.54 25.16 -30.98
N THR A 668 4.18 26.02 -31.79
CA THR A 668 4.40 25.71 -33.23
C THR A 668 5.42 24.59 -33.42
N HIS A 669 6.41 24.51 -32.54
CA HIS A 669 7.46 23.50 -32.59
C HIS A 669 6.92 22.14 -32.14
N LEU A 670 6.21 22.10 -31.01
CA LEU A 670 5.50 20.89 -30.51
C LEU A 670 4.48 20.35 -31.51
N GLY A 671 3.75 21.22 -32.23
CA GLY A 671 2.84 20.77 -33.28
C GLY A 671 3.51 20.08 -34.48
N SER A 672 4.84 20.17 -34.60
CA SER A 672 5.62 19.36 -35.56
C SER A 672 6.01 18.01 -34.98
N ILE A 673 6.27 17.93 -33.66
CA ILE A 673 6.61 16.71 -32.94
C ILE A 673 5.40 15.79 -32.83
N SER A 674 4.24 16.32 -32.43
CA SER A 674 2.94 15.61 -32.42
C SER A 674 2.61 14.95 -33.77
N HIS A 675 3.02 15.56 -34.90
CA HIS A 675 2.86 14.94 -36.23
C HIS A 675 3.75 13.70 -36.48
N TYR A 676 4.93 13.64 -35.87
CA TYR A 676 5.83 12.49 -35.96
C TYR A 676 5.45 11.41 -34.96
N GLU A 677 4.92 11.79 -33.78
CA GLU A 677 4.30 10.85 -32.84
C GLU A 677 3.14 10.10 -33.50
N ASP A 678 2.24 10.81 -34.19
CA ASP A 678 1.14 10.25 -35.01
C ASP A 678 1.61 9.26 -36.10
N GLN A 679 2.88 9.33 -36.50
CA GLN A 679 3.49 8.49 -37.53
C GLN A 679 4.34 7.36 -36.97
N GLU A 680 4.49 7.28 -35.64
CA GLU A 680 5.38 6.33 -34.97
C GLU A 680 6.85 6.46 -35.47
N ASP A 681 7.28 7.69 -35.81
CA ASP A 681 8.63 7.97 -36.34
C ASP A 681 9.56 8.46 -35.22
N ALA A 682 10.04 7.52 -34.40
CA ALA A 682 10.85 7.76 -33.20
C ALA A 682 12.08 8.64 -33.46
N GLU A 683 12.84 8.35 -34.52
CA GLU A 683 14.04 9.11 -34.90
C GLU A 683 13.70 10.58 -35.21
N LYS A 684 12.53 10.85 -35.79
CA LYS A 684 12.06 12.22 -36.04
C LYS A 684 11.56 12.91 -34.79
N VAL A 685 10.93 12.18 -33.86
CA VAL A 685 10.50 12.75 -32.57
C VAL A 685 11.72 13.24 -31.79
N ILE A 686 12.71 12.38 -31.56
CA ILE A 686 13.94 12.70 -30.83
C ILE A 686 14.66 13.91 -31.46
N GLN A 687 14.92 13.86 -32.77
CA GLN A 687 15.60 14.95 -33.49
C GLN A 687 14.88 16.31 -33.35
N HIS A 688 13.55 16.30 -33.28
CA HIS A 688 12.79 17.55 -33.16
C HIS A 688 12.67 18.02 -31.70
N MET A 689 12.76 17.12 -30.72
CA MET A 689 12.78 17.45 -29.30
C MET A 689 14.09 18.13 -28.86
N GLU A 690 15.24 17.75 -29.40
CA GLU A 690 16.50 18.50 -29.16
C GLU A 690 16.37 19.98 -29.59
N GLY A 691 15.76 20.21 -30.76
CA GLY A 691 15.48 21.56 -31.23
C GLY A 691 14.44 22.32 -30.39
N PHE A 692 13.69 21.62 -29.54
CA PHE A 692 12.78 22.20 -28.56
C PHE A 692 13.52 22.63 -27.29
N HIS A 693 14.47 21.82 -26.78
CA HIS A 693 15.37 22.21 -25.69
C HIS A 693 16.14 23.50 -26.01
N ASP A 694 16.79 23.56 -27.18
CA ASP A 694 17.49 24.76 -27.68
C ASP A 694 16.60 26.02 -27.63
N LEU A 695 15.30 25.85 -27.86
CA LEU A 695 14.32 26.93 -27.90
C LEU A 695 13.85 27.35 -26.49
N LEU A 696 13.79 26.41 -25.54
CA LEU A 696 13.50 26.68 -24.12
C LEU A 696 14.65 27.46 -23.47
N ASP A 697 15.89 26.98 -23.61
CA ASP A 697 17.10 27.63 -23.09
C ASP A 697 17.19 29.08 -23.55
N GLN A 698 16.98 29.30 -24.84
CA GLN A 698 17.03 30.64 -25.42
C GLN A 698 15.96 31.57 -24.81
N GLN A 699 14.75 31.07 -24.57
CA GLN A 699 13.67 31.89 -24.02
C GLN A 699 13.86 32.19 -22.53
N PHE A 700 14.44 31.25 -21.79
CA PHE A 700 14.82 31.48 -20.39
C PHE A 700 15.93 32.52 -20.27
N GLU A 701 17.01 32.40 -21.07
CA GLU A 701 18.10 33.38 -21.11
C GLU A 701 17.64 34.81 -21.47
N ASP A 702 16.65 34.93 -22.36
CA ASP A 702 16.07 36.20 -22.79
C ASP A 702 15.02 36.78 -21.80
N GLU A 703 14.84 36.15 -20.62
CA GLU A 703 13.84 36.51 -19.59
C GLU A 703 12.39 36.50 -20.14
N LEU A 704 12.10 35.61 -21.10
CA LEU A 704 10.79 35.54 -21.76
C LEU A 704 9.80 34.60 -21.08
N ILE A 705 10.33 33.60 -20.35
CA ILE A 705 9.62 32.61 -19.53
C ILE A 705 10.19 32.63 -18.11
N SER A 706 9.39 32.23 -17.13
CA SER A 706 9.84 32.08 -15.74
C SER A 706 10.68 30.82 -15.51
N GLU A 707 11.31 30.72 -14.34
CA GLU A 707 12.04 29.52 -13.90
C GLU A 707 11.10 28.33 -13.78
N ASN A 708 9.92 28.51 -13.18
CA ASN A 708 8.88 27.47 -13.08
C ASN A 708 8.43 26.94 -14.45
N ALA A 709 8.15 27.82 -15.41
CA ALA A 709 7.76 27.38 -16.76
C ALA A 709 8.92 26.74 -17.54
N TYR A 710 10.16 27.13 -17.25
CA TYR A 710 11.33 26.52 -17.88
C TYR A 710 11.56 25.10 -17.38
N THR A 711 11.55 24.88 -16.06
CA THR A 711 11.75 23.55 -15.45
C THR A 711 10.64 22.59 -15.86
N THR A 712 9.36 22.98 -15.70
CA THR A 712 8.22 22.11 -16.07
C THR A 712 8.25 21.67 -17.53
N LEU A 713 8.61 22.55 -18.46
CA LEU A 713 8.66 22.22 -19.89
C LEU A 713 9.92 21.46 -20.30
N GLN A 714 11.01 21.58 -19.53
CA GLN A 714 12.22 20.81 -19.70
C GLN A 714 11.97 19.35 -19.28
N ASP A 715 11.39 19.13 -18.09
CA ASP A 715 11.09 17.79 -17.58
C ASP A 715 10.13 17.03 -18.50
N ALA A 716 9.07 17.70 -18.97
CA ALA A 716 8.12 17.12 -19.93
C ALA A 716 8.78 16.79 -21.30
N ALA A 717 9.77 17.58 -21.72
CA ALA A 717 10.51 17.33 -22.95
C ALA A 717 11.42 16.10 -22.82
N ASP A 718 12.10 15.96 -21.68
CA ASP A 718 12.98 14.85 -21.39
C ASP A 718 12.22 13.52 -21.29
N GLN A 719 11.03 13.54 -20.69
CA GLN A 719 10.10 12.39 -20.63
C GLN A 719 9.64 11.95 -22.02
N LEU A 720 9.22 12.88 -22.86
CA LEU A 720 8.82 12.58 -24.24
C LEU A 720 10.02 12.02 -25.04
N MET A 721 11.23 12.56 -24.86
CA MET A 721 12.43 11.96 -25.46
C MET A 721 12.76 10.57 -24.93
N ALA A 722 12.51 10.31 -23.64
CA ALA A 722 12.75 9.00 -23.04
C ALA A 722 11.87 7.95 -23.71
N LYS A 723 10.56 8.21 -23.77
CA LYS A 723 9.57 7.38 -24.43
C LYS A 723 9.98 6.98 -25.86
N TRP A 724 10.36 7.96 -26.68
CA TRP A 724 10.69 7.70 -28.08
C TRP A 724 12.13 7.19 -28.26
N GLY A 725 13.02 7.41 -27.30
CA GLY A 725 14.37 6.84 -27.24
C GLY A 725 14.35 5.32 -27.17
N VAL A 726 13.43 4.75 -26.39
CA VAL A 726 13.22 3.30 -26.24
C VAL A 726 12.76 2.65 -27.55
N LEU A 727 11.92 3.33 -28.34
CA LEU A 727 11.42 2.86 -29.64
C LEU A 727 12.43 3.00 -30.80
N ALA A 728 13.64 3.51 -30.54
CA ALA A 728 14.67 3.68 -31.55
C ALA A 728 15.54 2.43 -31.77
N PHE A 729 15.44 1.39 -30.91
CA PHE A 729 16.16 0.12 -31.07
C PHE A 729 15.63 -0.64 -32.30
N ASP A 730 16.54 -1.06 -33.18
CA ASP A 730 16.21 -1.75 -34.43
C ASP A 730 16.82 -3.17 -34.47
N ALA A 731 15.96 -4.18 -34.32
CA ALA A 731 16.36 -5.58 -34.41
C ALA A 731 16.96 -5.96 -35.77
N GLU A 732 16.64 -5.26 -36.87
CA GLU A 732 17.25 -5.55 -38.18
C GLU A 732 18.76 -5.28 -38.15
N ASN A 733 19.21 -4.20 -37.49
CA ASN A 733 20.65 -3.90 -37.34
C ASN A 733 21.35 -4.97 -36.48
N SER A 734 20.70 -5.37 -35.39
CA SER A 734 21.23 -6.44 -34.53
C SER A 734 21.39 -7.76 -35.30
N LEU A 735 20.42 -8.12 -36.15
CA LEU A 735 20.51 -9.31 -37.01
C LEU A 735 21.65 -9.22 -38.03
N GLU A 736 21.94 -8.03 -38.58
CA GLU A 736 23.10 -7.83 -39.47
C GLU A 736 24.43 -8.07 -38.74
N HIS A 737 24.55 -7.62 -37.48
CA HIS A 737 25.71 -7.89 -36.64
C HIS A 737 25.84 -9.38 -36.29
N ILE A 738 24.74 -10.06 -35.95
CA ILE A 738 24.71 -11.50 -35.66
C ILE A 738 25.13 -12.31 -36.89
N ASP A 739 24.64 -11.96 -38.09
CA ASP A 739 24.99 -12.63 -39.35
C ASP A 739 26.49 -12.51 -39.60
N TYR A 740 27.04 -11.31 -39.44
CA TYR A 740 28.46 -11.08 -39.67
C TYR A 740 29.34 -11.87 -38.69
N LEU A 741 29.02 -11.83 -37.40
CA LEU A 741 29.79 -12.51 -36.35
C LEU A 741 29.69 -14.04 -36.46
N SER A 742 28.51 -14.59 -36.78
CA SER A 742 28.26 -16.04 -36.74
C SER A 742 28.37 -16.77 -38.08
N GLU A 743 28.20 -16.09 -39.22
CA GLU A 743 28.29 -16.71 -40.56
C GLU A 743 29.54 -16.28 -41.33
N ASP A 744 29.83 -14.97 -41.38
CA ASP A 744 30.98 -14.45 -42.13
C ASP A 744 32.31 -14.73 -41.40
N ILE A 745 32.35 -14.54 -40.08
CA ILE A 745 33.49 -14.93 -39.23
C ILE A 745 33.37 -16.40 -38.81
N GLY A 746 32.23 -16.81 -38.24
CA GLY A 746 31.98 -18.18 -37.81
C GLY A 746 32.33 -18.42 -36.34
N VAL A 747 33.01 -19.53 -36.07
CA VAL A 747 33.43 -19.91 -34.70
C VAL A 747 34.48 -18.92 -34.18
N ARG A 748 34.21 -18.28 -33.04
CA ARG A 748 35.05 -17.23 -32.43
C ARG A 748 35.74 -17.74 -31.16
N TYR A 749 36.32 -18.93 -31.22
CA TYR A 749 36.99 -19.52 -30.06
C TYR A 749 38.15 -18.66 -29.58
N ALA A 750 38.28 -18.49 -28.27
CA ALA A 750 39.27 -17.59 -27.71
C ALA A 750 40.70 -17.88 -28.17
N GLY A 751 41.48 -16.84 -28.40
CA GLY A 751 42.87 -16.92 -28.87
C GLY A 751 43.02 -17.14 -30.38
N THR A 752 41.97 -17.49 -31.13
CA THR A 752 42.07 -17.73 -32.57
C THR A 752 42.25 -16.44 -33.39
N ASP A 753 42.46 -16.58 -34.70
CA ASP A 753 42.46 -15.43 -35.61
C ASP A 753 41.04 -14.88 -35.80
N GLU A 754 40.02 -15.75 -35.72
CA GLU A 754 38.61 -15.41 -35.85
C GLU A 754 38.09 -14.59 -34.66
N GLU A 755 38.48 -14.91 -33.42
CA GLU A 755 38.19 -14.05 -32.25
C GLU A 755 38.79 -12.64 -32.47
N LYS A 756 40.04 -12.55 -32.93
CA LYS A 756 40.69 -11.26 -33.20
C LYS A 756 40.00 -10.47 -34.32
N GLU A 757 39.51 -11.16 -35.36
CA GLU A 757 38.72 -10.54 -36.43
C GLU A 757 37.40 -9.98 -35.89
N ALA A 758 36.74 -10.68 -34.96
CA ALA A 758 35.53 -10.19 -34.30
C ALA A 758 35.81 -8.96 -33.40
N ALA A 759 36.88 -8.97 -32.62
CA ALA A 759 37.28 -7.83 -31.80
C ALA A 759 37.59 -6.58 -32.67
N ASP A 760 38.27 -6.76 -33.80
CA ASP A 760 38.53 -5.69 -34.76
C ASP A 760 37.23 -5.15 -35.37
N TYR A 761 36.25 -6.01 -35.65
CA TYR A 761 34.93 -5.61 -36.15
C TYR A 761 34.17 -4.75 -35.14
N ILE A 762 33.96 -5.26 -33.92
CA ILE A 762 33.24 -4.58 -32.83
C ILE A 762 33.86 -3.20 -32.53
N LYS A 763 35.19 -3.15 -32.47
CA LYS A 763 35.93 -1.90 -32.29
C LYS A 763 35.60 -0.88 -33.38
N ASN A 764 35.54 -1.29 -34.65
CA ASN A 764 35.29 -0.38 -35.76
C ASN A 764 33.85 0.14 -35.73
N GLU A 765 32.88 -0.69 -35.36
CA GLU A 765 31.47 -0.26 -35.22
C GLU A 765 31.33 0.83 -34.15
N PHE A 766 31.92 0.65 -32.95
CA PHE A 766 31.92 1.69 -31.92
C PHE A 766 32.66 2.98 -32.35
N GLU A 767 33.81 2.86 -33.04
CA GLU A 767 34.55 4.03 -33.54
C GLU A 767 33.77 4.80 -34.63
N ASP A 768 32.99 4.11 -35.46
CA ASP A 768 32.16 4.73 -36.50
C ASP A 768 30.95 5.48 -35.92
N LEU A 769 30.45 5.06 -34.74
CA LEU A 769 29.47 5.79 -33.92
C LEU A 769 30.08 6.99 -33.17
N GLY A 770 31.42 7.08 -33.11
CA GLY A 770 32.13 8.23 -32.53
C GLY A 770 32.58 8.07 -31.09
N TYR A 771 32.41 6.88 -30.50
CA TYR A 771 32.85 6.60 -29.14
C TYR A 771 34.39 6.54 -29.02
N PRO A 772 34.97 6.96 -27.88
CA PRO A 772 36.32 6.57 -27.51
C PRO A 772 36.35 5.06 -27.20
N VAL A 773 37.24 4.34 -27.89
CA VAL A 773 37.37 2.87 -27.76
C VAL A 773 38.76 2.46 -27.25
N GLU A 774 38.78 1.56 -26.28
CA GLU A 774 39.97 0.88 -25.77
C GLU A 774 39.90 -0.63 -26.06
N VAL A 775 41.07 -1.23 -26.35
CA VAL A 775 41.21 -2.69 -26.44
C VAL A 775 42.15 -3.13 -25.35
N GLN A 776 41.65 -3.97 -24.43
CA GLN A 776 42.38 -4.48 -23.28
C GLN A 776 42.81 -5.93 -23.56
N GLU A 777 44.09 -6.13 -23.89
CA GLU A 777 44.66 -7.46 -24.16
C GLU A 777 45.08 -8.17 -22.87
N PHE A 778 44.78 -9.46 -22.76
CA PHE A 778 45.21 -10.31 -21.64
C PHE A 778 45.69 -11.70 -22.11
N ASN A 779 46.52 -12.34 -21.29
CA ASN A 779 47.02 -13.68 -21.61
C ASN A 779 46.01 -14.73 -21.15
N ILE A 780 45.82 -15.75 -21.97
CA ILE A 780 45.14 -16.97 -21.58
C ILE A 780 46.08 -17.75 -20.66
N ASP A 781 45.61 -18.14 -19.47
CA ASP A 781 46.46 -18.78 -18.47
C ASP A 781 47.00 -20.13 -18.95
N GLU A 782 48.26 -20.45 -18.62
CA GLU A 782 48.88 -21.74 -18.99
C GLU A 782 48.13 -22.95 -18.39
N GLU A 783 47.32 -22.74 -17.34
CA GLU A 783 46.51 -23.78 -16.69
C GLU A 783 45.16 -24.02 -17.41
N ASP A 784 44.70 -23.07 -18.23
CA ASP A 784 43.51 -23.19 -19.06
C ASP A 784 43.90 -23.81 -20.40
N GLU A 785 44.11 -25.13 -20.39
CA GLU A 785 44.41 -25.89 -21.60
C GLU A 785 43.27 -25.76 -22.62
N GLN A 786 43.41 -24.83 -23.56
CA GLN A 786 42.52 -24.69 -24.70
C GLN A 786 42.75 -25.85 -25.68
N ARG A 787 41.68 -26.58 -25.99
CA ARG A 787 41.74 -27.72 -26.91
C ARG A 787 40.96 -27.42 -28.17
N LEU A 788 41.69 -27.18 -29.26
CA LEU A 788 41.14 -27.14 -30.61
C LEU A 788 41.10 -28.56 -31.15
N ASP A 789 39.93 -29.17 -31.01
CA ASP A 789 39.69 -30.53 -31.47
C ASP A 789 38.81 -30.50 -32.72
N GLN A 790 39.21 -31.20 -33.78
CA GLN A 790 38.46 -31.28 -35.03
C GLN A 790 38.48 -32.72 -35.56
N LEU A 791 37.33 -33.21 -36.03
CA LEU A 791 37.25 -34.49 -36.74
C LEU A 791 36.60 -34.29 -38.11
N THR A 792 37.38 -34.50 -39.16
CA THR A 792 36.94 -34.31 -40.54
C THR A 792 36.84 -35.65 -41.28
N MET A 793 35.69 -35.94 -41.89
CA MET A 793 35.49 -37.10 -42.75
C MET A 793 36.11 -36.87 -44.13
N VAL A 794 37.19 -37.60 -44.44
CA VAL A 794 37.96 -37.45 -45.69
C VAL A 794 37.36 -38.28 -46.83
N SER A 795 36.70 -39.41 -46.55
CA SER A 795 36.17 -40.31 -47.58
C SER A 795 34.80 -39.93 -48.15
N SER A 796 34.02 -39.08 -47.47
CA SER A 796 32.65 -38.69 -47.87
C SER A 796 32.55 -37.31 -48.55
N GLY A 797 33.63 -36.52 -48.59
CA GLY A 797 33.71 -35.25 -49.32
C GLY A 797 33.81 -34.00 -48.44
N ASP A 798 34.55 -34.08 -47.33
CA ASP A 798 34.79 -33.03 -46.34
C ASP A 798 33.53 -32.69 -45.51
N GLY A 799 33.13 -33.61 -44.62
CA GLY A 799 32.11 -33.35 -43.60
C GLY A 799 32.73 -33.36 -42.21
N GLU A 800 32.47 -32.35 -41.39
CA GLU A 800 32.98 -32.26 -40.03
C GLU A 800 32.03 -32.97 -39.06
N VAL A 801 32.62 -33.62 -38.06
CA VAL A 801 31.88 -34.32 -37.00
C VAL A 801 32.21 -33.63 -35.68
N PRO A 802 31.22 -33.05 -34.99
CA PRO A 802 31.43 -32.40 -33.70
C PRO A 802 32.01 -33.40 -32.70
N LEU A 803 32.99 -32.97 -31.93
CA LEU A 803 33.61 -33.80 -30.92
C LEU A 803 34.10 -33.01 -29.73
N ARG A 804 34.43 -33.73 -28.64
CA ARG A 804 35.20 -33.18 -27.52
C ARG A 804 36.31 -34.16 -27.14
N SER A 805 37.54 -33.69 -27.06
CA SER A 805 38.65 -34.56 -26.63
C SER A 805 38.70 -34.73 -25.11
N ALA A 806 39.19 -35.90 -24.71
CA ALA A 806 39.43 -36.20 -23.31
C ALA A 806 40.65 -35.44 -22.77
N LEU A 807 40.49 -34.78 -21.63
CA LEU A 807 41.61 -34.19 -20.89
C LEU A 807 42.63 -35.28 -20.54
N GLY A 808 43.91 -35.02 -20.80
CA GLY A 808 45.00 -35.99 -20.62
C GLY A 808 45.17 -37.00 -21.77
N SER A 809 44.43 -36.89 -22.87
CA SER A 809 44.68 -37.68 -24.08
C SER A 809 45.84 -37.10 -24.91
N ALA A 810 46.47 -37.94 -25.74
CA ALA A 810 47.57 -37.50 -26.57
C ALA A 810 47.12 -36.51 -27.65
N GLU A 811 47.97 -35.54 -27.96
CA GLU A 811 47.81 -34.58 -29.05
C GLU A 811 48.18 -35.20 -30.41
N THR A 812 47.68 -34.57 -31.47
CA THR A 812 48.12 -34.79 -32.84
C THR A 812 49.06 -33.68 -33.30
N ASP A 813 49.88 -33.96 -34.32
CA ASP A 813 50.61 -32.89 -35.02
C ASP A 813 49.61 -31.95 -35.76
N GLU A 814 50.05 -30.76 -36.20
CA GLU A 814 49.23 -29.75 -36.91
C GLU A 814 48.43 -30.28 -38.13
N GLU A 815 48.91 -31.37 -38.77
CA GLU A 815 48.23 -32.00 -39.93
C GLU A 815 47.15 -33.02 -39.52
N GLY A 816 46.98 -33.30 -38.22
CA GLY A 816 46.10 -34.34 -37.68
C GLY A 816 46.56 -35.78 -38.00
N ILE A 817 45.73 -36.76 -37.64
CA ILE A 817 45.92 -38.19 -37.96
C ILE A 817 44.86 -38.61 -38.98
N THR A 818 45.29 -38.89 -40.21
CA THR A 818 44.41 -39.50 -41.23
C THR A 818 44.55 -41.02 -41.24
N ALA A 819 43.50 -41.72 -40.83
CA ALA A 819 43.46 -43.19 -40.79
C ALA A 819 42.04 -43.74 -41.02
N ASP A 820 41.93 -45.05 -41.25
CA ASP A 820 40.63 -45.71 -41.36
C ASP A 820 40.00 -45.89 -39.97
N VAL A 821 38.67 -45.86 -39.89
CA VAL A 821 37.88 -46.08 -38.67
C VAL A 821 37.44 -47.54 -38.60
N ILE A 822 37.73 -48.19 -37.47
CA ILE A 822 37.38 -49.59 -37.20
C ILE A 822 36.38 -49.63 -36.04
N ASP A 823 35.19 -50.20 -36.26
CA ASP A 823 34.20 -50.43 -35.19
C ASP A 823 34.64 -51.59 -34.29
N VAL A 824 34.78 -51.31 -32.99
CA VAL A 824 35.25 -52.22 -31.94
C VAL A 824 34.16 -52.47 -30.89
N ALA A 825 32.88 -52.37 -31.27
CA ALA A 825 31.74 -52.63 -30.39
C ALA A 825 31.83 -51.83 -29.08
N TYR A 826 32.03 -52.46 -27.92
CA TYR A 826 32.07 -51.79 -26.61
C TYR A 826 33.49 -51.58 -26.07
N GLY A 827 34.54 -51.95 -26.82
CA GLY A 827 35.93 -51.83 -26.37
C GLY A 827 36.31 -52.82 -25.24
N GLU A 828 35.67 -53.99 -25.19
CA GLU A 828 36.07 -55.04 -24.24
C GLU A 828 37.35 -55.78 -24.69
N GLU A 829 38.01 -56.50 -23.76
CA GLU A 829 39.30 -57.18 -24.02
C GLU A 829 39.26 -58.13 -25.26
N ASP A 830 38.10 -58.75 -25.53
CA ASP A 830 37.91 -59.66 -26.65
C ASP A 830 37.37 -58.97 -27.94
N ASP A 831 37.09 -57.66 -27.90
CA ASP A 831 36.44 -56.95 -29.00
C ASP A 831 37.41 -56.41 -30.06
N PHE A 832 38.71 -56.24 -29.74
CA PHE A 832 39.70 -55.63 -30.63
C PHE A 832 40.22 -56.60 -31.71
N PRO A 833 39.89 -56.40 -33.01
CA PRO A 833 40.41 -57.22 -34.10
C PRO A 833 41.83 -56.79 -34.52
N ASP A 834 42.56 -57.66 -35.22
CA ASP A 834 43.92 -57.38 -35.71
C ASP A 834 43.98 -56.14 -36.64
N GLU A 835 42.85 -55.80 -37.28
CA GLU A 835 42.68 -54.66 -38.20
C GLU A 835 42.77 -53.28 -37.53
N VAL A 836 42.70 -53.18 -36.20
CA VAL A 836 42.83 -51.91 -35.45
C VAL A 836 44.28 -51.36 -35.47
N GLU A 837 45.29 -52.22 -35.68
CA GLU A 837 46.70 -51.80 -35.68
C GLU A 837 46.96 -50.73 -36.78
N GLY A 838 47.27 -49.50 -36.35
CA GLY A 838 47.52 -48.35 -37.23
C GLY A 838 46.29 -47.54 -37.64
N ASN A 839 45.11 -47.87 -37.11
CA ASN A 839 43.82 -47.25 -37.44
C ASN A 839 43.14 -46.61 -36.21
N ILE A 840 42.06 -45.86 -36.42
CA ILE A 840 41.28 -45.23 -35.34
C ILE A 840 40.19 -46.20 -34.90
N ALA A 841 40.11 -46.49 -33.60
CA ALA A 841 39.05 -47.32 -33.04
C ALA A 841 37.79 -46.49 -32.78
N LEU A 842 36.63 -46.99 -33.17
CA LEU A 842 35.31 -46.45 -32.81
C LEU A 842 34.63 -47.43 -31.85
N ILE A 843 34.23 -46.96 -30.67
CA ILE A 843 33.50 -47.76 -29.68
C ILE A 843 32.15 -47.12 -29.34
N GLN A 844 31.22 -47.93 -28.86
CA GLN A 844 30.04 -47.50 -28.11
C GLN A 844 30.44 -47.34 -26.64
N ARG A 845 29.99 -46.25 -26.00
CA ARG A 845 30.04 -46.13 -24.54
C ARG A 845 29.42 -47.36 -23.86
N GLY A 846 30.08 -47.88 -22.83
CA GLY A 846 29.73 -49.15 -22.20
C GLY A 846 30.19 -49.25 -20.74
N GLU A 847 30.28 -50.47 -20.21
CA GLU A 847 30.63 -50.71 -18.79
C GLU A 847 32.10 -50.43 -18.45
N ALA A 848 33.00 -50.46 -19.44
CA ALA A 848 34.41 -50.17 -19.26
C ALA A 848 34.66 -48.67 -19.03
N SER A 849 35.66 -48.35 -18.18
CA SER A 849 36.09 -46.96 -18.04
C SER A 849 36.71 -46.46 -19.35
N PHE A 850 36.57 -45.17 -19.66
CA PHE A 850 37.15 -44.59 -20.87
C PHE A 850 38.67 -44.76 -20.93
N LEU A 851 39.34 -44.68 -19.78
CA LEU A 851 40.77 -44.96 -19.65
C LEU A 851 41.12 -46.42 -19.97
N ASP A 852 40.35 -47.39 -19.47
CA ASP A 852 40.56 -48.81 -19.81
C ASP A 852 40.36 -49.05 -21.31
N ALA A 853 39.33 -48.45 -21.91
CA ALA A 853 39.08 -48.55 -23.33
C ALA A 853 40.21 -47.92 -24.17
N ALA A 854 40.70 -46.74 -23.78
CA ALA A 854 41.85 -46.07 -24.40
C ALA A 854 43.13 -46.92 -24.29
N ASN A 855 43.41 -47.48 -23.11
CA ASN A 855 44.56 -48.36 -22.89
C ASN A 855 44.47 -49.63 -23.75
N ARG A 856 43.30 -50.27 -23.84
CA ARG A 856 43.11 -51.46 -24.69
C ARG A 856 43.26 -51.13 -26.17
N ALA A 857 42.71 -50.00 -26.62
CA ALA A 857 42.88 -49.52 -27.99
C ALA A 857 44.36 -49.28 -28.32
N SER A 858 45.08 -48.60 -27.42
CA SER A 858 46.53 -48.38 -27.54
C SER A 858 47.32 -49.71 -27.55
N GLU A 859 47.00 -50.66 -26.67
CA GLU A 859 47.62 -51.99 -26.63
C GLU A 859 47.37 -52.82 -27.90
N ALA A 860 46.20 -52.64 -28.54
CA ALA A 860 45.85 -53.22 -29.83
C ALA A 860 46.51 -52.49 -31.03
N GLY A 861 47.18 -51.37 -30.79
CA GLY A 861 47.91 -50.59 -31.79
C GLY A 861 47.06 -49.54 -32.50
N ALA A 862 45.90 -49.15 -31.96
CA ALA A 862 45.14 -48.01 -32.48
C ALA A 862 45.96 -46.72 -32.41
N VAL A 863 45.71 -45.80 -33.34
CA VAL A 863 46.35 -44.47 -33.38
C VAL A 863 45.45 -43.35 -32.87
N GLY A 864 44.20 -43.68 -32.51
CA GLY A 864 43.21 -42.79 -31.91
C GLY A 864 41.97 -43.57 -31.49
N LEU A 865 41.14 -42.99 -30.64
CA LEU A 865 39.90 -43.58 -30.13
C LEU A 865 38.75 -42.57 -30.23
N ILE A 866 37.68 -42.94 -30.93
CA ILE A 866 36.39 -42.24 -30.96
C ILE A 866 35.41 -43.05 -30.11
N ILE A 867 34.73 -42.36 -29.19
CA ILE A 867 33.73 -42.95 -28.31
C ILE A 867 32.37 -42.33 -28.65
N ALA A 868 31.45 -43.14 -29.16
CA ALA A 868 30.06 -42.74 -29.39
C ALA A 868 29.28 -42.81 -28.09
N ASP A 869 28.54 -41.74 -27.76
CA ASP A 869 27.73 -41.72 -26.55
C ASP A 869 26.56 -42.71 -26.61
N ASP A 870 26.01 -43.07 -25.45
CA ASP A 870 24.83 -43.94 -25.32
C ASP A 870 23.54 -43.17 -24.96
N THR A 871 23.62 -41.84 -24.87
CA THR A 871 22.49 -40.92 -24.66
C THR A 871 22.12 -40.14 -25.93
N ASP A 872 20.86 -39.74 -26.01
CA ASP A 872 20.30 -38.91 -27.08
C ASP A 872 20.51 -37.43 -26.72
N ASP A 873 21.71 -36.90 -26.99
CA ASP A 873 22.14 -35.52 -26.72
C ASP A 873 22.77 -34.94 -28.01
N LEU A 874 22.45 -33.68 -28.32
CA LEU A 874 23.00 -32.96 -29.48
C LEU A 874 24.45 -32.53 -29.26
N ARG A 875 24.91 -32.49 -28.00
CA ARG A 875 26.28 -32.13 -27.64
C ARG A 875 27.17 -33.36 -27.59
N ALA A 876 28.34 -33.26 -28.22
CA ALA A 876 29.39 -34.25 -28.04
C ALA A 876 29.87 -34.26 -26.58
N PHE A 877 29.91 -35.43 -25.94
CA PHE A 877 30.38 -35.54 -24.56
C PHE A 877 31.90 -35.56 -24.49
N ARG A 878 32.46 -35.08 -23.36
CA ARG A 878 33.90 -35.15 -23.07
C ARG A 878 34.22 -36.45 -22.31
N PRO A 879 35.03 -37.39 -22.84
CA PRO A 879 35.38 -38.59 -22.09
C PRO A 879 36.32 -38.27 -20.91
N GLY A 880 35.98 -38.71 -19.70
CA GLY A 880 36.80 -38.51 -18.50
C GLY A 880 37.84 -39.62 -18.28
N LEU A 881 39.13 -39.27 -18.23
CA LEU A 881 40.25 -40.22 -18.03
C LEU A 881 40.69 -40.39 -16.56
N SER A 882 39.89 -39.92 -15.59
CA SER A 882 40.15 -40.10 -14.14
C SER A 882 41.53 -39.58 -13.68
N ASP A 883 41.94 -38.40 -14.16
CA ASP A 883 43.24 -37.75 -13.89
C ASP A 883 44.48 -38.54 -14.35
N GLU A 884 44.32 -39.58 -15.16
CA GLU A 884 45.41 -40.30 -15.82
C GLU A 884 45.51 -39.92 -17.31
N THR A 885 46.64 -40.24 -17.95
CA THR A 885 46.91 -39.89 -19.35
C THR A 885 46.70 -41.08 -20.29
N ALA A 886 46.18 -40.84 -21.48
CA ALA A 886 46.13 -41.82 -22.57
C ALA A 886 47.24 -41.58 -23.61
N ASP A 887 47.89 -42.66 -24.08
CA ASP A 887 48.99 -42.59 -25.06
C ASP A 887 48.53 -42.29 -26.51
N ILE A 888 47.21 -42.21 -26.74
CA ILE A 888 46.58 -41.93 -28.04
C ILE A 888 45.53 -40.81 -27.87
N PRO A 889 45.18 -40.08 -28.94
CA PRO A 889 44.05 -39.14 -28.91
C PRO A 889 42.74 -39.87 -28.61
N VAL A 890 41.95 -39.32 -27.69
CA VAL A 890 40.65 -39.89 -27.27
C VAL A 890 39.60 -38.80 -27.38
N VAL A 891 38.54 -39.06 -28.12
CA VAL A 891 37.46 -38.08 -28.36
C VAL A 891 36.09 -38.71 -28.19
N GLY A 892 35.14 -37.93 -27.69
CA GLY A 892 33.73 -38.29 -27.61
C GLY A 892 32.95 -37.60 -28.74
N VAL A 893 31.94 -38.31 -29.26
CA VAL A 893 30.97 -37.81 -30.25
C VAL A 893 29.55 -38.14 -29.79
N THR A 894 28.54 -37.51 -30.38
CA THR A 894 27.13 -37.81 -30.09
C THR A 894 26.79 -39.27 -30.43
N GLN A 895 25.66 -39.77 -29.91
CA GLN A 895 25.14 -41.07 -30.32
C GLN A 895 24.87 -41.10 -31.84
N GLU A 896 24.22 -40.07 -32.38
CA GLU A 896 23.87 -39.97 -33.79
C GLU A 896 25.10 -39.93 -34.69
N ASP A 897 26.13 -39.18 -34.33
CA ASP A 897 27.39 -39.14 -35.08
C ASP A 897 28.11 -40.48 -35.02
N GLY A 898 28.11 -41.15 -33.87
CA GLY A 898 28.62 -42.51 -33.74
C GLY A 898 27.92 -43.51 -34.66
N GLU A 899 26.59 -43.44 -34.74
CA GLU A 899 25.80 -44.26 -35.67
C GLU A 899 26.04 -43.90 -37.13
N THR A 900 26.18 -42.60 -37.43
CA THR A 900 26.52 -42.08 -38.75
C THR A 900 27.88 -42.60 -39.20
N LEU A 901 28.91 -42.46 -38.38
CA LEU A 901 30.24 -43.03 -38.61
C LEU A 901 30.15 -44.54 -38.85
N ARG A 902 29.42 -45.30 -38.02
CA ARG A 902 29.23 -46.76 -38.24
C ARG A 902 28.52 -47.09 -39.55
N SER A 903 27.54 -46.28 -39.95
CA SER A 903 26.78 -46.49 -41.19
C SER A 903 27.63 -46.22 -42.45
N GLU A 904 28.59 -45.29 -42.34
CA GLU A 904 29.52 -44.90 -43.40
C GLU A 904 30.74 -45.84 -43.49
N ILE A 905 30.98 -46.70 -42.49
CA ILE A 905 31.96 -47.81 -42.58
C ILE A 905 31.47 -48.81 -43.64
N SER A 906 31.89 -48.58 -44.89
CA SER A 906 31.55 -49.37 -46.07
C SER A 906 32.58 -50.49 -46.35
N GLU A 907 32.35 -51.32 -47.38
CA GLU A 907 33.36 -52.32 -47.83
C GLU A 907 34.70 -51.67 -48.25
N ASP A 908 34.71 -50.39 -48.59
CA ASP A 908 35.90 -49.63 -48.99
C ASP A 908 36.58 -48.89 -47.81
N GLY A 909 36.04 -48.99 -46.59
CA GLY A 909 36.51 -48.29 -45.38
C GLY A 909 35.95 -46.87 -45.21
N LEU A 910 35.97 -46.35 -43.98
CA LEU A 910 35.73 -44.93 -43.65
C LEU A 910 37.06 -44.32 -43.24
N THR A 911 37.53 -43.28 -43.91
CA THR A 911 38.77 -42.57 -43.56
C THR A 911 38.43 -41.21 -42.97
N VAL A 912 38.97 -40.92 -41.79
CA VAL A 912 38.81 -39.63 -41.10
C VAL A 912 40.17 -38.99 -40.85
N ASN A 913 40.21 -37.67 -40.73
CA ASN A 913 41.32 -36.92 -40.14
C ASN A 913 40.87 -36.50 -38.73
N LEU A 914 41.56 -37.00 -37.72
CA LEU A 914 41.37 -36.60 -36.32
C LEU A 914 42.49 -35.62 -35.94
N SER A 915 42.13 -34.40 -35.57
CA SER A 915 43.01 -33.36 -35.06
C SER A 915 42.65 -33.06 -33.62
N VAL A 916 43.62 -33.12 -32.72
CA VAL A 916 43.48 -32.84 -31.30
C VAL A 916 44.70 -32.01 -30.92
N GLN A 917 44.53 -30.70 -30.79
CA GLN A 917 45.61 -29.75 -30.56
C GLN A 917 45.36 -28.96 -29.29
N THR A 918 46.44 -28.70 -28.54
CA THR A 918 46.39 -27.81 -27.38
C THR A 918 47.08 -26.50 -27.74
N MET A 919 46.37 -25.39 -27.56
CA MET A 919 46.90 -24.05 -27.74
C MET A 919 47.57 -23.59 -26.46
N THR A 920 48.74 -22.96 -26.57
CA THR A 920 49.52 -22.44 -25.43
C THR A 920 50.08 -21.08 -25.78
N ASP A 921 50.18 -20.18 -24.80
CA ASP A 921 50.71 -18.81 -24.94
C ASP A 921 49.85 -17.89 -25.84
N GLU A 922 48.53 -18.06 -25.85
CA GLU A 922 47.60 -17.21 -26.63
C GLU A 922 47.13 -15.97 -25.87
N ILE A 923 46.66 -14.97 -26.63
CA ILE A 923 46.16 -13.68 -26.14
C ILE A 923 44.71 -13.55 -26.60
N SER A 924 43.82 -13.15 -25.69
CA SER A 924 42.47 -12.67 -25.96
C SER A 924 42.37 -11.18 -25.58
N GLN A 925 41.23 -10.55 -25.85
CA GLN A 925 41.03 -9.12 -25.66
C GLN A 925 39.58 -8.75 -25.34
N ASN A 926 39.41 -7.71 -24.54
CA ASN A 926 38.14 -7.00 -24.35
C ASN A 926 38.10 -5.74 -25.23
N VAL A 927 36.93 -5.35 -25.72
CA VAL A 927 36.70 -4.09 -26.46
C VAL A 927 35.75 -3.21 -25.65
N ILE A 928 36.20 -2.01 -25.28
CA ILE A 928 35.51 -1.12 -24.34
C ILE A 928 35.24 0.21 -25.04
N ALA A 929 33.97 0.62 -25.12
CA ALA A 929 33.55 1.93 -25.61
C ALA A 929 32.89 2.73 -24.49
N VAL A 930 33.25 4.01 -24.33
CA VAL A 930 32.81 4.84 -23.19
C VAL A 930 31.97 6.02 -23.67
N LYS A 931 30.77 6.17 -23.11
CA LYS A 931 29.96 7.39 -23.20
C LYS A 931 30.20 8.23 -21.94
N GLU A 932 30.81 9.41 -22.11
CA GLU A 932 30.98 10.38 -21.01
C GLU A 932 29.67 11.16 -20.79
N PRO A 933 29.38 11.61 -19.55
CA PRO A 933 28.22 12.47 -19.27
C PRO A 933 28.33 13.82 -19.99
N GLU A 934 27.18 14.47 -20.25
CA GLU A 934 27.16 15.76 -20.99
C GLU A 934 27.70 16.92 -20.13
N GLU A 935 27.49 16.85 -18.82
CA GLU A 935 28.08 17.78 -17.85
C GLU A 935 29.48 17.34 -17.40
N ASP A 936 30.35 18.31 -17.05
CA ASP A 936 31.66 18.05 -16.45
C ASP A 936 31.48 17.58 -14.99
N ILE A 937 30.92 16.38 -14.79
CA ILE A 937 30.73 15.73 -13.49
C ILE A 937 32.08 15.15 -13.03
N GLU A 938 32.53 15.55 -11.83
CA GLU A 938 33.72 14.94 -11.22
C GLU A 938 33.33 13.57 -10.65
N ASP A 939 34.00 12.51 -11.12
CA ASP A 939 33.82 11.12 -10.68
C ASP A 939 32.37 10.60 -10.81
N PRO A 940 31.77 10.56 -12.03
CA PRO A 940 30.39 10.11 -12.24
C PRO A 940 30.23 8.63 -11.89
N GLU A 941 28.98 8.22 -11.60
CA GLU A 941 28.63 6.82 -11.49
C GLU A 941 28.77 6.11 -12.85
N ILE A 942 29.04 4.80 -12.81
CA ILE A 942 29.37 3.99 -13.98
C ILE A 942 28.32 2.90 -14.16
N VAL A 943 27.72 2.85 -15.34
CA VAL A 943 26.83 1.77 -15.79
C VAL A 943 27.55 0.94 -16.85
N TYR A 944 27.63 -0.38 -16.63
CA TYR A 944 28.29 -1.32 -17.53
C TYR A 944 27.25 -2.07 -18.36
N VAL A 945 27.37 -2.00 -19.70
CA VAL A 945 26.50 -2.72 -20.64
C VAL A 945 27.37 -3.71 -21.41
N THR A 946 27.22 -5.00 -21.13
CA THR A 946 28.25 -6.00 -21.47
C THR A 946 27.71 -7.23 -22.17
N ALA A 947 28.56 -7.86 -22.98
CA ALA A 947 28.32 -9.17 -23.56
C ALA A 947 29.66 -9.81 -23.92
N HIS A 948 29.79 -11.13 -23.91
CA HIS A 948 30.96 -11.77 -24.51
C HIS A 948 30.78 -11.96 -26.01
N TYR A 949 31.89 -11.98 -26.74
CA TYR A 949 31.88 -12.14 -28.19
C TYR A 949 32.60 -13.42 -28.66
N ASP A 950 33.25 -14.17 -27.78
CA ASP A 950 33.79 -15.49 -28.11
C ASP A 950 32.69 -16.57 -28.19
N SER A 951 33.03 -17.76 -28.68
CA SER A 951 32.14 -18.93 -28.70
C SER A 951 32.92 -20.22 -28.48
N VAL A 952 32.28 -21.32 -28.04
CA VAL A 952 32.95 -22.64 -28.01
C VAL A 952 33.48 -23.09 -29.38
N ALA A 953 34.55 -23.91 -29.37
CA ALA A 953 35.39 -24.34 -30.51
C ALA A 953 34.71 -24.98 -31.74
N PHE A 954 33.40 -25.13 -31.75
CA PHE A 954 32.61 -25.72 -32.84
C PHE A 954 31.21 -25.11 -32.98
N SER A 955 30.88 -24.09 -32.18
CA SER A 955 29.63 -23.34 -32.27
C SER A 955 29.87 -22.06 -33.06
N PRO A 956 29.10 -21.79 -34.14
CA PRO A 956 29.08 -20.47 -34.76
C PRO A 956 28.69 -19.36 -33.78
N GLY A 957 28.00 -19.69 -32.68
CA GLY A 957 27.77 -18.79 -31.58
C GLY A 957 26.82 -17.65 -31.93
N ALA A 958 25.75 -17.96 -32.68
CA ALA A 958 24.79 -16.95 -33.14
C ALA A 958 23.98 -16.40 -31.96
N ASN A 959 23.39 -17.28 -31.16
CA ASN A 959 22.74 -16.90 -29.92
C ASN A 959 23.77 -16.73 -28.80
N ASP A 960 24.81 -17.58 -28.77
CA ASP A 960 25.83 -17.65 -27.72
C ASP A 960 27.25 -17.32 -28.25
N ASN A 961 27.66 -16.05 -28.27
CA ASN A 961 26.89 -14.88 -27.86
C ASN A 961 26.99 -13.68 -28.80
N ALA A 962 26.90 -13.94 -30.11
CA ALA A 962 26.74 -12.86 -31.09
C ALA A 962 25.45 -12.06 -30.84
N SER A 963 24.40 -12.67 -30.26
CA SER A 963 23.14 -12.00 -29.94
C SER A 963 23.31 -10.87 -28.92
N GLY A 964 24.02 -11.10 -27.82
CA GLY A 964 24.31 -10.06 -26.81
C GLY A 964 25.30 -9.03 -27.34
N THR A 965 26.34 -9.46 -28.07
CA THR A 965 27.30 -8.54 -28.71
C THR A 965 26.62 -7.58 -29.70
N ALA A 966 25.66 -8.07 -30.47
CA ALA A 966 24.88 -7.23 -31.39
C ALA A 966 24.00 -6.21 -30.65
N HIS A 967 23.43 -6.59 -29.50
CA HIS A 967 22.63 -5.68 -28.68
C HIS A 967 23.44 -4.51 -28.16
N ILE A 968 24.64 -4.74 -27.62
CA ILE A 968 25.45 -3.63 -27.08
C ILE A 968 25.88 -2.65 -28.19
N LEU A 969 26.06 -3.12 -29.43
CA LEU A 969 26.35 -2.27 -30.59
C LEU A 969 25.15 -1.39 -30.97
N GLU A 970 23.95 -1.98 -31.01
CA GLU A 970 22.72 -1.26 -31.34
C GLU A 970 22.30 -0.28 -30.23
N LEU A 971 22.47 -0.64 -28.95
CA LEU A 971 22.26 0.27 -27.83
C LEU A 971 23.23 1.46 -27.85
N ALA A 972 24.51 1.21 -28.15
CA ALA A 972 25.45 2.32 -28.32
C ALA A 972 25.04 3.25 -29.46
N ARG A 973 24.42 2.73 -30.54
CA ARG A 973 23.89 3.56 -31.63
C ARG A 973 22.69 4.40 -31.16
N THR A 974 21.74 3.83 -30.43
CA THR A 974 20.55 4.56 -29.96
C THR A 974 20.91 5.62 -28.92
N MET A 975 21.91 5.37 -28.08
CA MET A 975 22.33 6.28 -27.01
C MET A 975 23.34 7.36 -27.46
N GLN A 976 23.81 7.34 -28.71
CA GLN A 976 24.91 8.22 -29.15
C GLN A 976 24.60 9.72 -28.93
N ASP A 977 23.36 10.14 -29.19
CA ASP A 977 22.92 11.55 -29.18
C ASP A 977 22.09 11.89 -27.92
N ILE A 978 21.89 10.93 -27.01
CA ILE A 978 21.12 11.13 -25.78
C ILE A 978 22.02 11.72 -24.69
N SER A 979 21.54 12.75 -23.98
CA SER A 979 22.22 13.28 -22.80
C SER A 979 22.07 12.34 -21.60
N VAL A 980 23.15 12.19 -20.83
CA VAL A 980 23.25 11.28 -19.69
C VAL A 980 24.05 11.93 -18.56
N ASP A 981 23.70 11.63 -17.31
CA ASP A 981 24.38 12.08 -16.10
C ASP A 981 25.44 11.07 -15.60
N LYS A 982 25.39 9.83 -16.09
CA LYS A 982 26.31 8.73 -15.74
C LYS A 982 27.25 8.37 -16.90
N GLU A 983 28.41 7.79 -16.56
CA GLU A 983 29.32 7.20 -17.53
C GLU A 983 28.79 5.81 -17.96
N ILE A 984 28.60 5.59 -19.26
CA ILE A 984 28.19 4.27 -19.78
C ILE A 984 29.39 3.58 -20.42
N ARG A 985 29.70 2.36 -19.99
CA ARG A 985 30.75 1.53 -20.59
C ARG A 985 30.14 0.34 -21.33
N PHE A 986 30.16 0.38 -22.65
CA PHE A 986 29.80 -0.76 -23.50
C PHE A 986 31.02 -1.68 -23.65
N ILE A 987 30.92 -2.95 -23.24
CA ILE A 987 32.07 -3.86 -23.21
C ILE A 987 31.75 -5.20 -23.89
N ALA A 988 32.53 -5.53 -24.91
CA ALA A 988 32.58 -6.86 -25.47
C ALA A 988 33.72 -7.67 -24.83
N PHE A 989 33.39 -8.68 -24.03
CA PHE A 989 34.36 -9.51 -23.31
C PHE A 989 34.88 -10.67 -24.16
N GLY A 990 36.20 -10.90 -24.08
CA GLY A 990 36.84 -12.07 -24.67
C GLY A 990 36.96 -13.22 -23.67
N TYR A 991 36.97 -14.44 -24.17
CA TYR A 991 37.23 -15.65 -23.40
C TYR A 991 36.33 -15.88 -22.17
N GLU A 992 35.02 -15.63 -22.32
CA GLU A 992 34.01 -16.00 -21.33
C GLU A 992 33.94 -17.53 -21.18
N GLU A 993 33.99 -18.25 -22.31
CA GLU A 993 33.78 -19.70 -22.40
C GLU A 993 34.88 -20.51 -21.69
N GLY A 994 36.00 -19.84 -21.38
CA GLY A 994 37.09 -20.34 -20.56
C GLY A 994 36.87 -20.23 -19.05
N GLY A 995 35.74 -19.67 -18.62
CA GLY A 995 35.45 -19.30 -17.24
C GLY A 995 35.68 -17.81 -16.96
N LEU A 996 35.00 -16.93 -17.69
CA LEU A 996 34.88 -15.49 -17.39
C LEU A 996 36.21 -14.72 -17.41
N ASN A 997 37.16 -15.14 -18.24
CA ASN A 997 38.53 -14.61 -18.15
C ASN A 997 38.61 -13.13 -18.53
N GLY A 998 37.87 -12.70 -19.55
CA GLY A 998 37.85 -11.30 -19.98
C GLY A 998 37.24 -10.38 -18.94
N SER A 999 36.06 -10.71 -18.41
CA SER A 999 35.40 -9.90 -17.39
C SER A 999 36.16 -9.90 -16.06
N ARG A 1000 36.72 -11.04 -15.61
CA ARG A 1000 37.60 -11.08 -14.43
C ARG A 1000 38.83 -10.21 -14.61
N HIS A 1001 39.46 -10.26 -15.79
CA HIS A 1001 40.61 -9.41 -16.07
C HIS A 1001 40.24 -7.92 -16.06
N TYR A 1002 39.10 -7.56 -16.65
CA TYR A 1002 38.61 -6.19 -16.65
C TYR A 1002 38.35 -5.67 -15.23
N VAL A 1003 37.59 -6.42 -14.43
CA VAL A 1003 37.25 -6.06 -13.05
C VAL A 1003 38.49 -6.00 -12.16
N ASP A 1004 39.46 -6.91 -12.33
CA ASP A 1004 40.73 -6.89 -11.59
C ASP A 1004 41.58 -5.62 -11.85
N GLU A 1005 41.36 -4.93 -12.97
CA GLU A 1005 42.04 -3.69 -13.32
C GLU A 1005 41.29 -2.42 -12.90
N LEU A 1006 40.03 -2.52 -12.48
CA LEU A 1006 39.27 -1.40 -11.93
C LEU A 1006 39.93 -0.87 -10.65
N SER A 1007 40.01 0.45 -10.54
CA SER A 1007 40.40 1.07 -9.28
C SER A 1007 39.28 0.95 -8.25
N GLN A 1008 39.62 0.99 -6.95
CA GLN A 1008 38.59 0.99 -5.90
C GLN A 1008 37.57 2.13 -6.07
N SER A 1009 38.00 3.28 -6.59
CA SER A 1009 37.09 4.41 -6.85
C SER A 1009 36.11 4.10 -7.97
N GLU A 1010 36.53 3.34 -8.98
CA GLU A 1010 35.60 2.92 -10.05
C GLU A 1010 34.62 1.87 -9.52
N ILE A 1011 35.08 0.93 -8.70
CA ILE A 1011 34.20 -0.05 -8.04
C ILE A 1011 33.19 0.66 -7.14
N ASP A 1012 33.64 1.61 -6.30
CA ASP A 1012 32.77 2.35 -5.39
C ASP A 1012 31.76 3.24 -6.15
N ASN A 1013 32.08 3.65 -7.37
CA ASN A 1013 31.20 4.43 -8.26
C ASN A 1013 30.44 3.56 -9.28
N SER A 1014 30.56 2.24 -9.21
CA SER A 1014 29.90 1.33 -10.14
C SER A 1014 28.46 1.12 -9.72
N ALA A 1015 27.51 1.63 -10.50
CA ALA A 1015 26.11 1.54 -10.15
C ALA A 1015 25.53 0.17 -10.50
N ALA A 1016 25.72 -0.31 -11.74
CA ALA A 1016 25.24 -1.63 -12.14
C ALA A 1016 25.90 -2.19 -13.42
N ASN A 1017 25.83 -3.51 -13.59
CA ASN A 1017 26.20 -4.23 -14.81
C ASN A 1017 25.02 -4.99 -15.43
N PHE A 1018 24.58 -4.53 -16.60
CA PHE A 1018 23.66 -5.21 -17.49
C PHE A 1018 24.44 -6.09 -18.45
N ASN A 1019 24.46 -7.40 -18.21
CA ASN A 1019 25.08 -8.36 -19.10
C ASN A 1019 24.03 -9.02 -20.00
N PHE A 1020 24.34 -9.15 -21.30
CA PHE A 1020 23.47 -9.77 -22.29
C PHE A 1020 24.12 -11.03 -22.82
N ASP A 1021 23.49 -12.16 -22.57
CA ASP A 1021 23.98 -13.46 -23.00
C ASP A 1021 22.82 -14.39 -23.36
N MET A 1022 22.76 -14.76 -24.65
CA MET A 1022 21.69 -15.57 -25.25
C MET A 1022 20.32 -14.88 -25.29
N VAL A 1023 20.25 -13.77 -26.03
CA VAL A 1023 19.09 -12.87 -26.08
C VAL A 1023 18.25 -12.99 -27.35
N GLY A 1024 18.57 -13.95 -28.23
CA GLY A 1024 17.99 -14.04 -29.57
C GLY A 1024 17.34 -15.36 -29.98
N THR A 1025 17.37 -16.42 -29.16
CA THR A 1025 16.91 -17.77 -29.56
C THR A 1025 15.51 -17.79 -30.18
N ASP A 1026 15.25 -18.64 -31.19
CA ASP A 1026 13.92 -18.91 -31.75
C ASP A 1026 13.20 -20.09 -31.08
N TRP A 1027 13.84 -20.73 -30.08
CA TRP A 1027 13.33 -21.93 -29.44
C TRP A 1027 11.97 -21.69 -28.79
N GLU A 1028 10.92 -22.41 -29.22
CA GLU A 1028 9.52 -22.13 -28.84
C GLU A 1028 9.30 -22.16 -27.31
N GLU A 1029 10.07 -22.97 -26.59
CA GLU A 1029 9.96 -23.12 -25.13
C GLU A 1029 10.62 -21.97 -24.34
N ALA A 1030 11.54 -21.19 -24.94
CA ALA A 1030 12.21 -20.08 -24.27
C ALA A 1030 11.33 -18.81 -24.18
N THR A 1031 10.22 -18.89 -23.44
CA THR A 1031 9.24 -17.78 -23.35
C THR A 1031 9.39 -16.92 -22.11
N SER A 1032 10.39 -17.16 -21.25
CA SER A 1032 10.68 -16.33 -20.08
C SER A 1032 11.98 -15.59 -20.32
N LEU A 1033 11.98 -14.29 -20.08
CA LEU A 1033 13.20 -13.50 -20.07
C LEU A 1033 13.73 -13.45 -18.64
N ASN A 1034 14.80 -14.20 -18.40
CA ASN A 1034 15.35 -14.34 -17.06
C ASN A 1034 16.36 -13.24 -16.79
N VAL A 1035 16.18 -12.50 -15.69
CA VAL A 1035 17.21 -11.67 -15.07
C VAL A 1035 17.96 -12.58 -14.10
N ASN A 1036 19.14 -13.03 -14.53
CA ASN A 1036 19.95 -13.99 -13.79
C ASN A 1036 20.91 -13.27 -12.85
N VAL A 1037 20.72 -13.44 -11.56
CA VAL A 1037 21.55 -12.88 -10.48
C VAL A 1037 22.28 -13.99 -9.75
N VAL A 1038 23.47 -13.74 -9.20
CA VAL A 1038 24.34 -14.81 -8.67
C VAL A 1038 23.76 -15.48 -7.41
N ASP A 1039 23.15 -14.71 -6.51
CA ASP A 1039 22.60 -15.18 -5.23
C ASP A 1039 21.08 -15.40 -5.24
N GLY A 1040 20.40 -14.97 -6.30
CA GLY A 1040 18.95 -15.11 -6.44
C GLY A 1040 18.16 -13.95 -5.86
N GLU A 1041 18.82 -12.94 -5.30
CA GLU A 1041 18.16 -11.78 -4.69
C GLU A 1041 18.02 -10.64 -5.72
N PRO A 1042 16.92 -9.86 -5.66
CA PRO A 1042 16.78 -8.64 -6.43
C PRO A 1042 17.97 -7.69 -6.21
N ASN A 1043 18.33 -6.95 -7.24
CA ASN A 1043 19.35 -5.90 -7.20
C ASN A 1043 18.96 -4.78 -8.17
N VAL A 1044 19.77 -3.71 -8.24
CA VAL A 1044 19.48 -2.55 -9.09
C VAL A 1044 19.17 -2.93 -10.55
N VAL A 1045 19.82 -3.96 -11.11
CA VAL A 1045 19.54 -4.42 -12.49
C VAL A 1045 18.15 -5.04 -12.60
N TRP A 1046 17.70 -5.80 -11.59
CA TRP A 1046 16.34 -6.31 -11.51
C TRP A 1046 15.34 -5.17 -11.41
N ASP A 1047 15.56 -4.21 -10.50
CA ASP A 1047 14.60 -3.14 -10.22
C ASP A 1047 14.32 -2.31 -11.49
N TYR A 1048 15.37 -1.88 -12.19
CA TYR A 1048 15.22 -1.16 -13.47
C TYR A 1048 14.64 -2.03 -14.59
N ALA A 1049 14.92 -3.33 -14.62
CA ALA A 1049 14.36 -4.24 -15.62
C ALA A 1049 12.87 -4.54 -15.38
N ASP A 1050 12.45 -4.67 -14.11
CA ASP A 1050 11.07 -4.92 -13.69
C ASP A 1050 10.20 -3.68 -13.95
N ALA A 1051 10.68 -2.49 -13.55
CA ALA A 1051 10.04 -1.22 -13.88
C ALA A 1051 9.91 -1.02 -15.40
N ALA A 1052 10.94 -1.39 -16.17
CA ALA A 1052 10.87 -1.37 -17.63
C ALA A 1052 9.86 -2.37 -18.20
N ALA A 1053 9.72 -3.55 -17.59
CA ALA A 1053 8.74 -4.55 -18.01
C ALA A 1053 7.32 -4.09 -17.76
N ASP A 1054 7.05 -3.48 -16.60
CA ASP A 1054 5.75 -2.93 -16.25
C ASP A 1054 5.33 -1.80 -17.22
N ARG A 1055 6.24 -0.87 -17.52
CA ARG A 1055 5.98 0.19 -18.52
C ARG A 1055 5.68 -0.35 -19.92
N LEU A 1056 6.29 -1.47 -20.28
CA LEU A 1056 6.13 -2.09 -21.61
C LEU A 1056 5.01 -3.14 -21.67
N ASP A 1057 4.26 -3.35 -20.58
CA ASP A 1057 3.23 -4.41 -20.47
C ASP A 1057 3.82 -5.81 -20.77
N PHE A 1058 5.00 -6.10 -20.22
CA PHE A 1058 5.77 -7.32 -20.45
C PHE A 1058 5.78 -8.29 -19.25
N ASP A 1059 4.76 -9.14 -19.18
CA ASP A 1059 4.54 -10.11 -18.07
C ASP A 1059 5.50 -11.32 -18.02
N ALA A 1060 6.50 -11.40 -18.90
CA ALA A 1060 7.35 -12.59 -19.06
C ALA A 1060 8.75 -12.46 -18.46
N LEU A 1061 9.01 -11.39 -17.69
CA LEU A 1061 10.24 -11.21 -16.94
C LEU A 1061 10.29 -12.15 -15.72
N THR A 1062 11.47 -12.65 -15.35
CA THR A 1062 11.62 -13.57 -14.20
C THR A 1062 12.99 -13.44 -13.55
N LEU A 1063 13.03 -13.18 -12.24
CA LEU A 1063 14.26 -13.25 -11.45
C LEU A 1063 14.71 -14.71 -11.28
N PHE A 1064 16.00 -15.00 -11.48
CA PHE A 1064 16.53 -16.37 -11.45
C PHE A 1064 17.94 -16.45 -10.85
N GLU A 1065 18.15 -17.32 -9.85
CA GLU A 1065 19.47 -17.58 -9.25
C GLU A 1065 20.39 -18.32 -10.24
N ARG A 1066 21.34 -17.59 -10.85
CA ARG A 1066 22.34 -18.13 -11.78
C ARG A 1066 23.51 -17.17 -12.02
N GLY A 1067 24.73 -17.69 -11.82
CA GLY A 1067 25.98 -17.12 -12.33
C GLY A 1067 26.36 -17.66 -13.72
N ALA A 1068 27.64 -17.93 -13.94
CA ALA A 1068 28.19 -18.52 -15.16
C ALA A 1068 27.98 -17.69 -16.44
N SER A 1069 28.09 -16.36 -16.31
CA SER A 1069 28.34 -15.41 -17.40
C SER A 1069 29.08 -14.20 -16.80
N ASP A 1070 29.42 -13.19 -17.60
CA ASP A 1070 30.34 -12.12 -17.21
C ASP A 1070 29.85 -11.23 -16.05
N HIS A 1071 28.55 -11.20 -15.77
CA HIS A 1071 27.97 -10.51 -14.62
C HIS A 1071 28.51 -11.03 -13.28
N GLU A 1072 28.89 -12.31 -13.20
CA GLU A 1072 29.47 -12.90 -11.98
C GLU A 1072 30.77 -12.21 -11.56
N SER A 1073 31.57 -11.73 -12.52
CA SER A 1073 32.82 -11.02 -12.25
C SER A 1073 32.58 -9.67 -11.56
N PHE A 1074 31.48 -8.98 -11.89
CA PHE A 1074 31.07 -7.72 -11.26
C PHE A 1074 30.47 -7.96 -9.87
N TYR A 1075 29.61 -8.97 -9.76
CA TYR A 1075 29.04 -9.42 -8.49
C TYR A 1075 30.14 -9.79 -7.47
N ASP A 1076 31.20 -10.48 -7.90
CA ASP A 1076 32.31 -10.92 -7.04
C ASP A 1076 33.04 -9.76 -6.32
N VAL A 1077 32.95 -8.54 -6.85
CA VAL A 1077 33.53 -7.33 -6.24
C VAL A 1077 32.50 -6.41 -5.58
N GLY A 1078 31.23 -6.81 -5.54
CA GLY A 1078 30.15 -6.08 -4.89
C GLY A 1078 29.44 -5.05 -5.77
N ILE A 1079 29.52 -5.20 -7.09
CA ILE A 1079 28.76 -4.39 -8.05
C ILE A 1079 27.49 -5.14 -8.40
N ASP A 1080 26.35 -4.47 -8.36
CA ASP A 1080 25.07 -5.06 -8.76
C ASP A 1080 25.12 -5.46 -10.24
N ALA A 1081 24.80 -6.71 -10.51
CA ALA A 1081 25.02 -7.29 -11.82
C ALA A 1081 24.01 -8.39 -12.11
N ALA A 1082 23.49 -8.41 -13.34
CA ALA A 1082 22.65 -9.51 -13.80
C ALA A 1082 22.90 -9.82 -15.27
N ASN A 1083 22.72 -11.09 -15.63
CA ASN A 1083 22.66 -11.53 -17.01
C ASN A 1083 21.19 -11.65 -17.46
N ILE A 1084 20.79 -10.96 -18.52
CA ILE A 1084 19.44 -11.00 -19.06
C ILE A 1084 19.42 -11.94 -20.27
N SER A 1085 18.61 -13.01 -20.21
CA SER A 1085 18.65 -14.11 -21.20
C SER A 1085 17.30 -14.81 -21.39
N TRP A 1086 16.95 -15.25 -22.60
CA TRP A 1086 15.75 -16.06 -22.82
C TRP A 1086 15.93 -17.51 -22.34
N ARG A 1087 14.95 -18.03 -21.58
CA ARG A 1087 14.97 -19.38 -21.00
C ARG A 1087 13.59 -20.04 -20.95
N GLU A 1088 13.58 -21.36 -20.78
CA GLU A 1088 12.35 -22.12 -20.50
C GLU A 1088 11.79 -21.72 -19.12
N PRO A 1089 10.52 -21.29 -19.02
CA PRO A 1089 9.90 -20.89 -17.75
C PRO A 1089 9.98 -21.99 -16.69
N GLY A 1090 10.42 -21.62 -15.49
CA GLY A 1090 10.46 -22.48 -14.30
C GLY A 1090 11.62 -23.49 -14.23
N THR A 1091 12.14 -23.98 -15.36
CA THR A 1091 13.35 -24.83 -15.37
C THR A 1091 14.63 -24.02 -15.56
N GLY A 1092 14.56 -22.87 -16.24
CA GLY A 1092 15.73 -22.07 -16.63
C GLY A 1092 16.60 -22.76 -17.69
N GLU A 1093 16.06 -23.75 -18.41
CA GLU A 1093 16.77 -24.44 -19.49
C GLU A 1093 16.98 -23.51 -20.70
N LEU A 1094 18.12 -23.70 -21.37
CA LEU A 1094 18.47 -23.05 -22.64
C LEU A 1094 18.00 -23.91 -23.81
N GLU A 1095 18.05 -23.35 -25.02
CA GLU A 1095 17.76 -24.11 -26.22
C GLU A 1095 18.67 -25.34 -26.37
N PRO A 1096 18.15 -26.46 -26.91
CA PRO A 1096 18.94 -27.68 -27.11
C PRO A 1096 20.18 -27.50 -28.00
N THR A 1097 20.24 -26.42 -28.78
CA THR A 1097 21.35 -26.07 -29.67
C THR A 1097 22.48 -25.31 -28.98
N TYR A 1098 22.31 -24.88 -27.73
CA TYR A 1098 23.35 -24.28 -26.90
C TYR A 1098 24.63 -25.14 -26.87
N HIS A 1099 25.80 -24.52 -27.10
CA HIS A 1099 27.08 -25.21 -27.22
C HIS A 1099 27.06 -26.36 -28.24
N THR A 1100 26.39 -26.19 -29.38
CA THR A 1100 26.40 -27.12 -30.51
C THR A 1100 26.71 -26.39 -31.82
N PRO A 1101 27.10 -27.09 -32.89
CA PRO A 1101 27.24 -26.47 -34.21
C PRO A 1101 25.93 -25.98 -34.83
N TYR A 1102 24.79 -26.21 -34.16
CA TYR A 1102 23.47 -25.79 -34.62
C TYR A 1102 23.06 -24.43 -34.04
N ASP A 1103 23.87 -23.82 -33.16
CA ASP A 1103 23.67 -22.43 -32.77
C ASP A 1103 24.06 -21.50 -33.93
N THR A 1104 23.10 -21.28 -34.82
CA THR A 1104 23.23 -20.58 -36.11
C THR A 1104 22.16 -19.51 -36.24
N ILE A 1105 22.38 -18.50 -37.09
CA ILE A 1105 21.44 -17.38 -37.28
C ILE A 1105 20.04 -17.81 -37.73
N ASP A 1106 19.91 -18.97 -38.39
CA ASP A 1106 18.61 -19.52 -38.79
C ASP A 1106 17.68 -19.82 -37.58
N LEU A 1107 18.23 -19.85 -36.37
CA LEU A 1107 17.53 -20.08 -35.09
C LEU A 1107 17.47 -18.82 -34.21
N ILE A 1108 17.54 -17.63 -34.82
CA ILE A 1108 17.38 -16.36 -34.13
C ILE A 1108 16.01 -15.75 -34.44
N SER A 1109 15.32 -15.27 -33.41
CA SER A 1109 14.02 -14.61 -33.48
C SER A 1109 14.19 -13.09 -33.45
N GLU A 1110 13.88 -12.43 -34.57
CA GLU A 1110 13.80 -10.97 -34.69
C GLU A 1110 12.89 -10.35 -33.62
N GLU A 1111 11.75 -10.98 -33.33
CA GLU A 1111 10.80 -10.53 -32.32
C GLU A 1111 11.41 -10.53 -30.91
N ARG A 1112 12.17 -11.57 -30.57
CA ARG A 1112 12.81 -11.66 -29.24
C ARG A 1112 13.99 -10.72 -29.09
N ILE A 1113 14.75 -10.49 -30.17
CA ILE A 1113 15.78 -9.45 -30.23
C ILE A 1113 15.13 -8.08 -29.99
N GLN A 1114 14.02 -7.78 -30.68
CA GLN A 1114 13.30 -6.51 -30.52
C GLN A 1114 12.78 -6.33 -29.09
N THR A 1115 12.07 -7.33 -28.55
CA THR A 1115 11.52 -7.28 -27.19
C THR A 1115 12.61 -7.12 -26.13
N HIS A 1116 13.71 -7.88 -26.24
CA HIS A 1116 14.83 -7.72 -25.33
C HIS A 1116 15.44 -6.32 -25.44
N GLY A 1117 15.70 -5.84 -26.66
CA GLY A 1117 16.24 -4.51 -26.93
C GLY A 1117 15.39 -3.38 -26.38
N GLU A 1118 14.08 -3.42 -26.56
CA GLU A 1118 13.14 -2.43 -26.00
C GLU A 1118 13.19 -2.41 -24.47
N LEU A 1119 13.14 -3.58 -23.84
CA LEU A 1119 13.19 -3.70 -22.38
C LEU A 1119 14.50 -3.12 -21.81
N VAL A 1120 15.65 -3.58 -22.31
CA VAL A 1120 16.94 -3.15 -21.74
C VAL A 1120 17.29 -1.71 -22.12
N SER A 1121 16.82 -1.21 -23.27
CA SER A 1121 16.93 0.22 -23.62
C SER A 1121 16.17 1.07 -22.62
N SER A 1122 14.95 0.67 -22.26
CA SER A 1122 14.10 1.34 -21.27
C SER A 1122 14.75 1.32 -19.89
N ALA A 1123 15.19 0.16 -19.41
CA ALA A 1123 15.84 0.00 -18.11
C ALA A 1123 17.12 0.85 -17.99
N ILE A 1124 18.00 0.78 -19.00
CA ILE A 1124 19.27 1.52 -18.95
C ILE A 1124 19.02 3.02 -19.09
N LEU A 1125 18.07 3.46 -19.91
CA LEU A 1125 17.79 4.88 -20.12
C LEU A 1125 17.32 5.58 -18.86
N ASP A 1126 16.46 4.93 -18.08
CA ASP A 1126 16.04 5.43 -16.77
C ASP A 1126 17.20 5.49 -15.79
N MET A 1127 18.08 4.50 -15.83
CA MET A 1127 19.21 4.46 -14.91
C MET A 1127 20.23 5.58 -15.19
N VAL A 1128 20.42 5.99 -16.44
CA VAL A 1128 21.50 6.91 -16.86
C VAL A 1128 21.06 8.36 -17.07
N ARG A 1129 19.88 8.73 -16.57
CA ARG A 1129 19.32 10.08 -16.66
C ARG A 1129 19.11 10.71 -15.30
#